data_AF-A0A5B6ZFM4-F1
#
_entry.id   AF-A0A5B6ZFM4-F1
#
_cell.length_a   1.000
_cell.length_b   1.000
_cell.length_c   1.000
_cell.angle_alpha   90.00
_cell.angle_beta   90.00
_cell.angle_gamma   90.00
#
_symmetry.space_group_name_H-M   'P 1'
#
loop_
_entity.id
_entity.type
_entity.pdbx_description
1 polymer ?
#
loop_
_entity_poly.entity_id
_entity_poly.type
_entity_poly.pdbx_seq_one_letter_code
_entity_poly.pdbx_strand_id
1 'polypeptide(L)'
;MALSATLRATSSLQQSEVVKCFLQFFSLRRDGEQKRLALMIAPKRKGHCSWIIKSVLQNRNSSFNDNGPTEPARVLLERLFAQTQKLEEQMGRDPHLPQDAQSGLDLGILESDLLAALEALMTKEEDLQDAERKVLLEHTELNRAKEELELREEEIAAACSKQEKLEEELKRANLNLASQATEIEDLQLQLKERDQEISAAQSALSLKVDEMNQMKNELMKKSEEAADIESELKSKAQLLNKANEIVKKQEVELQELRKGIQVIEEELEVSVTLRKVEEGKLKVAETNLEKETMEWLLVQEELKKLAEEASKHTGEANETLEDLRRVKKLLADVRSELVSSQKALASSRQKMEDQEQLLEMQLVELEEQKMSVLSYMTSLKDAQIEVESERVKFKVAEARNKELEWDLSVEKELIEELQGELNKERSSLQQAIQEMSSLQEELDRKSTEFGETRNLLLVKESELVEARVEIQHLNSEQAALQLMLEERDLELFNARKKLEEVNQEIAELRMLMSSREDQLIQAMTMLKEKEEHVQTMQHELNDTKLKTSEAEAVVERIVELTNKMVISIKHEDSDGMRMFDNMEHKKLHQLSEKPTDEFKWQKKQLETELEFTRDSLRTKEMEVLAAHRALTFKDEELKMVFGRLDAREKELKELKEEMNQDANDLKKLYALAQERIGEKSISDLAIEKLQLEAAQLEVEAATSALHKLAEMSRELLNKASLSVEADSGTSIFLHNGSDPSVLDNSECFSEVKTEVVRLSALTEQLVKEAGIVGDVN
;
A
#
# COMPACT_ATOMS: atom_id res chain seq x y z
N MET A 1 23.84 -2.85 45.23
CA MET A 1 23.57 -1.40 45.20
C MET A 1 22.61 -1.14 44.06
N ALA A 2 21.41 -0.70 44.39
CA ALA A 2 20.40 -0.28 43.43
C ALA A 2 20.78 1.08 42.85
N LEU A 3 20.69 1.23 41.53
CA LEU A 3 20.50 2.53 40.89
C LEU A 3 19.57 2.34 39.68
N SER A 4 18.29 2.49 39.99
CA SER A 4 17.23 2.92 39.10
C SER A 4 17.48 4.35 38.61
N ALA A 5 17.37 4.60 37.31
CA ALA A 5 17.14 5.94 36.77
C ALA A 5 16.32 5.88 35.47
N THR A 6 15.06 6.22 35.67
CA THR A 6 13.98 6.62 34.77
C THR A 6 14.42 7.61 33.68
N LEU A 7 13.98 7.39 32.44
CA LEU A 7 13.74 8.46 31.47
C LEU A 7 12.34 8.31 30.89
N ARG A 8 11.53 9.34 31.15
CA ARG A 8 10.14 9.54 30.72
C ARG A 8 10.10 9.82 29.23
N ALA A 9 9.29 9.07 28.48
CA ALA A 9 8.71 9.55 27.24
C ALA A 9 7.43 10.32 27.56
N THR A 10 7.41 11.61 27.24
CA THR A 10 6.19 12.43 27.16
C THR A 10 5.54 12.18 25.81
N SER A 11 4.56 11.28 25.75
CA SER A 11 3.65 11.15 24.61
C SER A 11 2.45 12.08 24.83
N SER A 12 2.35 13.14 24.02
CA SER A 12 1.13 13.93 23.87
C SER A 12 0.07 13.08 23.16
N LEU A 13 -0.86 12.50 23.92
CA LEU A 13 -2.13 12.01 23.40
C LEU A 13 -2.99 13.22 23.00
N GLN A 14 -3.13 13.46 21.71
CA GLN A 14 -4.37 14.03 21.17
C GLN A 14 -5.22 12.85 20.67
N GLN A 15 -6.12 12.39 21.54
CA GLN A 15 -7.28 11.62 21.12
C GLN A 15 -8.27 12.60 20.49
N SER A 16 -8.55 12.42 19.20
CA SER A 16 -9.80 12.85 18.59
C SER A 16 -10.28 11.74 17.66
N GLU A 17 -11.38 11.14 18.11
CA GLU A 17 -12.42 10.40 17.39
C GLU A 17 -12.21 10.19 15.87
N VAL A 18 -11.82 8.97 15.49
CA VAL A 18 -12.13 8.43 14.15
C VAL A 18 -12.79 7.06 14.33
N VAL A 19 -14.04 7.10 14.80
CA VAL A 19 -15.00 6.01 14.63
C VAL A 19 -16.22 6.62 13.95
N LYS A 20 -16.14 6.76 12.62
CA LYS A 20 -17.27 6.76 11.69
C LYS A 20 -16.80 6.98 10.26
N CYS A 21 -17.41 6.21 9.36
CA CYS A 21 -17.40 6.36 7.90
C CYS A 21 -16.20 5.76 7.15
N PHE A 22 -16.26 4.47 6.84
CA PHE A 22 -15.67 3.90 5.62
C PHE A 22 -16.55 2.77 5.10
N LEU A 23 -17.58 3.14 4.34
CA LEU A 23 -18.32 2.25 3.43
C LEU A 23 -18.90 3.12 2.31
N GLN A 24 -18.04 3.68 1.47
CA GLN A 24 -18.49 4.33 0.23
C GLN A 24 -17.32 4.61 -0.70
N PHE A 25 -16.85 3.61 -1.45
CA PHE A 25 -16.19 3.84 -2.74
C PHE A 25 -16.24 2.56 -3.56
N PHE A 26 -17.29 2.40 -4.36
CA PHE A 26 -17.21 1.81 -5.70
C PHE A 26 -18.38 2.37 -6.50
N SER A 27 -18.08 3.21 -7.48
CA SER A 27 -18.77 3.38 -8.77
C SER A 27 -18.40 4.71 -9.40
N LEU A 28 -17.45 4.71 -10.33
CA LEU A 28 -17.46 5.65 -11.47
C LEU A 28 -16.43 5.23 -12.52
N ARG A 29 -16.90 4.57 -13.58
CA ARG A 29 -16.66 5.02 -14.97
C ARG A 29 -17.42 4.15 -15.97
N ARG A 30 -18.39 4.75 -16.65
CA ARG A 30 -18.74 4.37 -18.02
C ARG A 30 -18.96 5.66 -18.80
N ASP A 31 -17.90 6.10 -19.45
CA ASP A 31 -17.95 7.09 -20.51
C ASP A 31 -18.06 6.33 -21.84
N GLY A 32 -18.88 6.83 -22.75
CA GLY A 32 -19.28 6.12 -23.95
C GLY A 32 -19.98 7.05 -24.93
N GLU A 33 -19.19 7.92 -25.55
CA GLU A 33 -19.59 8.77 -26.69
C GLU A 33 -20.22 7.95 -27.82
N GLN A 34 -21.44 8.32 -28.23
CA GLN A 34 -22.04 7.86 -29.50
C GLN A 34 -21.61 8.79 -30.64
N LYS A 35 -20.75 8.30 -31.53
CA LYS A 35 -20.56 8.86 -32.89
C LYS A 35 -21.53 8.19 -33.86
N ARG A 36 -22.35 9.02 -34.53
CA ARG A 36 -23.08 8.71 -35.76
C ARG A 36 -22.16 8.13 -36.83
N LEU A 37 -22.59 7.08 -37.53
CA LEU A 37 -22.44 6.94 -39.00
C LEU A 37 -23.44 5.90 -39.54
N ALA A 38 -23.88 6.14 -40.77
CA ALA A 38 -25.05 5.58 -41.42
C ALA A 38 -24.75 4.33 -42.30
N LEU A 39 -25.77 3.47 -42.41
CA LEU A 39 -26.22 2.62 -43.53
C LEU A 39 -25.20 2.03 -44.53
N MET A 40 -25.27 0.70 -44.74
CA MET A 40 -25.32 0.03 -46.08
C MET A 40 -25.80 -1.44 -45.99
N ILE A 41 -27.03 -1.66 -46.46
CA ILE A 41 -27.58 -2.69 -47.40
C ILE A 41 -27.15 -4.19 -47.31
N ALA A 42 -28.19 -5.05 -47.41
CA ALA A 42 -28.31 -6.52 -47.26
C ALA A 42 -27.55 -7.43 -48.28
N PRO A 43 -27.61 -8.79 -48.13
CA PRO A 43 -28.68 -9.54 -48.79
C PRO A 43 -29.28 -10.79 -48.06
N LYS A 44 -30.56 -11.01 -48.39
CA LYS A 44 -31.53 -12.13 -48.22
C LYS A 44 -31.03 -13.56 -47.88
N ARG A 45 -31.75 -14.21 -46.93
CA ARG A 45 -32.30 -15.59 -46.98
C ARG A 45 -33.33 -15.75 -45.81
N LYS A 46 -34.62 -15.51 -46.04
CA LYS A 46 -35.71 -16.47 -46.37
C LYS A 46 -36.01 -17.50 -45.28
N GLY A 47 -36.93 -17.11 -44.39
CA GLY A 47 -37.70 -17.96 -43.47
C GLY A 47 -38.98 -17.20 -43.12
N HIS A 48 -40.11 -17.70 -43.61
CA HIS A 48 -41.46 -17.16 -43.43
C HIS A 48 -41.82 -17.17 -41.93
N CYS A 49 -42.41 -16.13 -41.34
CA CYS A 49 -43.83 -15.82 -41.42
C CYS A 49 -44.08 -14.32 -41.21
N SER A 50 -44.70 -13.70 -42.19
CA SER A 50 -45.37 -12.41 -42.04
C SER A 50 -46.72 -12.64 -41.38
N TRP A 51 -46.85 -12.32 -40.09
CA TRP A 51 -48.13 -11.87 -39.55
C TRP A 51 -47.99 -10.38 -39.26
N ILE A 52 -48.06 -9.61 -40.36
CA ILE A 52 -48.64 -8.29 -40.31
C ILE A 52 -50.04 -8.54 -39.74
N ILE A 53 -50.30 -8.11 -38.50
CA ILE A 53 -51.67 -7.82 -38.10
C ILE A 53 -52.07 -6.64 -38.98
N LYS A 54 -52.52 -7.00 -40.19
CA LYS A 54 -53.42 -6.17 -40.96
C LYS A 54 -54.49 -5.83 -39.96
N SER A 55 -54.78 -4.56 -39.83
CA SER A 55 -56.14 -4.14 -39.55
C SER A 55 -57.06 -4.99 -40.44
N VAL A 56 -57.62 -6.06 -39.88
CA VAL A 56 -58.75 -6.77 -40.49
C VAL A 56 -59.98 -5.91 -40.19
N LEU A 57 -59.90 -4.65 -40.62
CA LEU A 57 -61.02 -3.86 -41.11
C LEU A 57 -61.20 -4.28 -42.57
N GLN A 58 -61.51 -5.55 -42.79
CA GLN A 58 -61.99 -6.04 -44.09
C GLN A 58 -63.16 -7.00 -43.85
N ASN A 59 -64.35 -6.43 -44.02
CA ASN A 59 -65.53 -7.07 -44.58
C ASN A 59 -66.02 -8.35 -43.90
N ARG A 60 -66.48 -8.23 -42.66
CA ARG A 60 -67.86 -8.64 -42.37
C ARG A 60 -68.62 -7.34 -42.18
N ASN A 61 -69.14 -6.70 -43.23
CA ASN A 61 -70.41 -7.10 -43.81
C ASN A 61 -71.08 -8.19 -42.96
N SER A 62 -71.47 -7.84 -41.73
CA SER A 62 -72.74 -8.33 -41.27
C SER A 62 -73.70 -7.91 -42.38
N SER A 63 -74.07 -8.87 -43.22
CA SER A 63 -75.33 -8.83 -43.92
C SER A 63 -76.37 -8.63 -42.83
N PHE A 64 -76.58 -7.38 -42.46
CA PHE A 64 -77.91 -6.87 -42.23
C PHE A 64 -78.60 -7.21 -43.53
N ASN A 65 -79.15 -8.42 -43.60
CA ASN A 65 -80.02 -8.80 -44.68
C ASN A 65 -81.26 -7.97 -44.41
N ASP A 66 -81.20 -6.75 -44.93
CA ASP A 66 -82.30 -5.84 -45.14
C ASP A 66 -83.24 -6.58 -46.10
N ASN A 67 -84.00 -7.54 -45.56
CA ASN A 67 -84.94 -8.36 -46.31
C ASN A 67 -86.20 -7.53 -46.58
N GLY A 68 -86.03 -6.45 -47.36
CA GLY A 68 -87.08 -5.66 -47.98
C GLY A 68 -88.13 -5.10 -47.00
N PRO A 69 -89.08 -4.30 -47.49
CA PRO A 69 -90.28 -3.98 -46.73
C PRO A 69 -91.19 -5.22 -46.74
N THR A 70 -90.75 -6.32 -46.13
CA THR A 70 -91.65 -7.43 -45.79
C THR A 70 -92.33 -7.01 -44.51
N GLU A 71 -93.64 -6.81 -44.57
CA GLU A 71 -94.40 -6.31 -43.42
C GLU A 71 -94.16 -7.17 -42.18
N PRO A 72 -93.98 -6.58 -41.00
CA PRO A 72 -93.75 -7.34 -39.78
C PRO A 72 -94.81 -8.43 -39.65
N ALA A 73 -94.44 -9.65 -39.27
CA ALA A 73 -95.40 -10.76 -39.07
C ALA A 73 -96.57 -10.32 -38.19
N ARG A 74 -96.30 -9.45 -37.22
CA ARG A 74 -97.30 -8.74 -36.42
C ARG A 74 -98.30 -7.92 -37.24
N VAL A 75 -97.84 -7.09 -38.17
CA VAL A 75 -98.69 -6.23 -39.04
C VAL A 75 -99.50 -7.09 -40.02
N LEU A 76 -98.90 -8.16 -40.54
CA LEU A 76 -99.59 -9.14 -41.38
C LEU A 76 -100.69 -9.86 -40.60
N LEU A 77 -100.40 -10.34 -39.40
CA LEU A 77 -101.40 -10.94 -38.50
C LEU A 77 -102.50 -9.95 -38.13
N GLU A 78 -102.17 -8.72 -37.72
CA GLU A 78 -103.14 -7.67 -37.39
C GLU A 78 -104.08 -7.37 -38.58
N ARG A 79 -103.57 -7.37 -39.82
CA ARG A 79 -104.37 -7.21 -41.04
C ARG A 79 -105.27 -8.42 -41.32
N LEU A 80 -104.71 -9.62 -41.22
CA LEU A 80 -105.43 -10.89 -41.37
C LEU A 80 -106.62 -10.92 -40.42
N PHE A 81 -106.39 -10.55 -39.15
CA PHE A 81 -107.45 -10.44 -38.14
C PHE A 81 -108.49 -9.37 -38.48
N ALA A 82 -108.08 -8.18 -38.94
CA ALA A 82 -109.02 -7.13 -39.35
C ALA A 82 -109.89 -7.55 -40.55
N GLN A 83 -109.37 -8.39 -41.45
CA GLN A 83 -110.13 -8.96 -42.57
C GLN A 83 -111.07 -10.08 -42.11
N THR A 84 -110.65 -10.97 -41.20
CA THR A 84 -111.53 -12.00 -40.63
C THR A 84 -112.70 -11.37 -39.86
N GLN A 85 -112.45 -10.31 -39.09
CA GLN A 85 -113.51 -9.60 -38.35
C GLN A 85 -114.54 -8.95 -39.30
N LYS A 86 -114.09 -8.39 -40.43
CA LYS A 86 -115.01 -7.91 -41.49
C LYS A 86 -115.84 -9.03 -42.11
N LEU A 87 -115.28 -10.23 -42.23
CA LEU A 87 -115.99 -11.41 -42.74
C LEU A 87 -117.09 -11.85 -41.76
N GLU A 88 -116.79 -11.87 -40.46
CA GLU A 88 -117.71 -12.23 -39.38
C GLU A 88 -118.89 -11.25 -39.26
N GLU A 89 -118.64 -9.94 -39.35
CA GLU A 89 -119.69 -8.90 -39.33
C GLU A 89 -120.66 -9.00 -40.53
N GLN A 90 -120.22 -9.55 -41.67
CA GLN A 90 -121.07 -9.74 -42.85
C GLN A 90 -121.93 -11.02 -42.80
N MET A 91 -121.48 -12.08 -42.12
CA MET A 91 -122.26 -13.31 -41.97
C MET A 91 -123.40 -13.19 -40.94
N GLY A 92 -123.38 -12.17 -40.08
CA GLY A 92 -124.41 -11.92 -39.06
C GLY A 92 -125.69 -11.19 -39.52
N ARG A 93 -125.91 -10.96 -40.82
CA ARG A 93 -127.10 -10.26 -41.35
C ARG A 93 -128.17 -11.23 -41.88
N ASP A 94 -129.42 -10.98 -41.49
CA ASP A 94 -130.66 -11.74 -41.77
C ASP A 94 -130.93 -11.96 -43.29
N PRO A 95 -131.35 -13.18 -43.77
CA PRO A 95 -131.29 -13.56 -45.19
C PRO A 95 -132.38 -13.01 -46.13
N HIS A 96 -133.20 -12.02 -45.73
CA HIS A 96 -134.34 -11.56 -46.53
C HIS A 96 -134.29 -10.08 -46.89
N LEU A 97 -133.44 -9.67 -47.85
CA LEU A 97 -133.61 -8.40 -48.58
C LEU A 97 -132.91 -8.39 -49.96
N PRO A 98 -133.42 -7.64 -50.96
CA PRO A 98 -133.05 -7.80 -52.36
C PRO A 98 -131.70 -7.18 -52.72
N GLN A 99 -131.05 -7.88 -53.64
CA GLN A 99 -129.72 -7.70 -54.22
C GLN A 99 -129.50 -6.34 -54.89
N ASP A 100 -128.46 -5.60 -54.47
CA ASP A 100 -127.59 -4.82 -55.36
C ASP A 100 -126.31 -4.33 -54.65
N ALA A 101 -125.21 -4.35 -55.41
CA ALA A 101 -123.85 -3.86 -55.15
C ALA A 101 -122.87 -4.80 -54.41
N GLN A 102 -121.83 -5.19 -55.18
CA GLN A 102 -120.53 -5.73 -54.74
C GLN A 102 -120.17 -5.52 -53.27
N SER A 103 -120.04 -6.63 -52.53
CA SER A 103 -119.09 -6.73 -51.43
C SER A 103 -118.28 -8.01 -51.68
N GLY A 104 -117.08 -7.82 -52.20
CA GLY A 104 -116.14 -8.89 -52.46
C GLY A 104 -115.78 -9.57 -51.14
N LEU A 105 -116.25 -10.80 -50.98
CA LEU A 105 -115.64 -11.75 -50.06
C LEU A 105 -114.22 -12.01 -50.59
N ASP A 106 -113.25 -11.26 -50.09
CA ASP A 106 -111.86 -11.39 -50.53
C ASP A 106 -111.16 -12.51 -49.74
N LEU A 107 -111.74 -13.73 -49.78
CA LEU A 107 -111.11 -14.93 -49.23
C LEU A 107 -109.70 -15.14 -49.81
N GLY A 108 -109.49 -14.72 -51.07
CA GLY A 108 -108.17 -14.78 -51.70
C GLY A 108 -107.15 -13.81 -51.09
N ILE A 109 -107.57 -12.62 -50.62
CA ILE A 109 -106.68 -11.71 -49.88
C ILE A 109 -106.42 -12.26 -48.47
N LEU A 110 -107.44 -12.81 -47.79
CA LEU A 110 -107.27 -13.42 -46.48
C LEU A 110 -106.32 -14.62 -46.51
N GLU A 111 -106.45 -15.48 -47.52
CA GLU A 111 -105.56 -16.62 -47.77
C GLU A 111 -104.15 -16.17 -48.14
N SER A 112 -104.02 -15.11 -48.95
CA SER A 112 -102.71 -14.52 -49.28
C SER A 112 -102.03 -13.89 -48.08
N ASP A 113 -102.77 -13.15 -47.24
CA ASP A 113 -102.27 -12.54 -46.00
C ASP A 113 -101.89 -13.63 -44.96
N LEU A 114 -102.61 -14.76 -44.93
CA LEU A 114 -102.26 -15.93 -44.11
C LEU A 114 -101.01 -16.66 -44.58
N LEU A 115 -100.88 -16.89 -45.88
CA LEU A 115 -99.69 -17.49 -46.46
C LEU A 115 -98.47 -16.57 -46.25
N ALA A 116 -98.63 -15.25 -46.44
CA ALA A 116 -97.58 -14.27 -46.19
C ALA A 116 -97.19 -14.18 -44.72
N ALA A 117 -98.16 -14.24 -43.78
CA ALA A 117 -97.87 -14.27 -42.35
C ALA A 117 -97.15 -15.56 -41.94
N LEU A 118 -97.53 -16.72 -42.49
CA LEU A 118 -96.86 -17.99 -42.23
C LEU A 118 -95.43 -18.01 -42.81
N GLU A 119 -95.23 -17.51 -44.02
CA GLU A 119 -93.90 -17.38 -44.62
C GLU A 119 -93.00 -16.41 -43.83
N ALA A 120 -93.56 -15.28 -43.38
CA ALA A 120 -92.86 -14.34 -42.51
C ALA A 120 -92.51 -14.94 -41.13
N LEU A 121 -93.35 -15.82 -40.57
CA LEU A 121 -93.07 -16.51 -39.32
C LEU A 121 -92.05 -17.65 -39.50
N MET A 122 -92.13 -18.41 -40.58
CA MET A 122 -91.15 -19.47 -40.90
C MET A 122 -89.75 -18.88 -41.12
N THR A 123 -89.65 -17.79 -41.87
CA THR A 123 -88.37 -17.08 -42.07
C THR A 123 -87.81 -16.53 -40.76
N LYS A 124 -88.66 -16.06 -39.85
CA LYS A 124 -88.23 -15.63 -38.50
C LYS A 124 -87.76 -16.79 -37.62
N GLU A 125 -88.39 -17.95 -37.70
CA GLU A 125 -87.95 -19.16 -37.01
C GLU A 125 -86.59 -19.63 -37.53
N GLU A 126 -86.36 -19.60 -38.85
CA GLU A 126 -85.06 -19.92 -39.45
C GLU A 126 -83.97 -18.92 -39.01
N ASP A 127 -84.26 -17.62 -39.05
CA ASP A 127 -83.35 -16.56 -38.56
C ASP A 127 -83.02 -16.75 -37.07
N LEU A 128 -83.99 -17.16 -36.24
CA LEU A 128 -83.80 -17.42 -34.82
C LEU A 128 -82.93 -18.66 -34.58
N GLN A 129 -83.15 -19.74 -35.33
CA GLN A 129 -82.32 -20.94 -35.25
C GLN A 129 -80.88 -20.67 -35.72
N ASP A 130 -80.68 -19.83 -36.74
CA ASP A 130 -79.35 -19.38 -37.16
C ASP A 130 -78.67 -18.51 -36.10
N ALA A 131 -79.42 -17.60 -35.47
CA ALA A 131 -78.92 -16.80 -34.35
C ALA A 131 -78.54 -17.68 -33.15
N GLU A 132 -79.33 -18.70 -32.82
CA GLU A 132 -79.04 -19.67 -31.75
C GLU A 132 -77.77 -20.47 -32.04
N ARG A 133 -77.61 -20.99 -33.27
CA ARG A 133 -76.38 -21.67 -33.72
C ARG A 133 -75.16 -20.76 -33.59
N LYS A 134 -75.30 -19.48 -33.94
CA LYS A 134 -74.23 -18.49 -33.87
C LYS A 134 -73.85 -18.16 -32.41
N VAL A 135 -74.84 -17.98 -31.53
CA VAL A 135 -74.61 -17.75 -30.09
C VAL A 135 -73.90 -18.95 -29.45
N LEU A 136 -74.27 -20.18 -29.83
CA LEU A 136 -73.60 -21.38 -29.34
C LEU A 136 -72.12 -21.42 -29.77
N LEU A 137 -71.83 -21.09 -31.04
CA LEU A 137 -70.45 -21.01 -31.54
C LEU A 137 -69.65 -19.93 -30.79
N GLU A 138 -70.20 -18.72 -30.66
CA GLU A 138 -69.57 -17.62 -29.92
C GLU A 138 -69.34 -17.98 -28.45
N HIS A 139 -70.26 -18.73 -27.82
CA HIS A 139 -70.10 -19.22 -26.46
C HIS A 139 -68.95 -20.24 -26.34
N THR A 140 -68.80 -21.16 -27.29
CA THR A 140 -67.66 -22.09 -27.31
C THR A 140 -66.33 -21.39 -27.55
N GLU A 141 -66.30 -20.38 -28.42
CA GLU A 141 -65.11 -19.55 -28.65
C GLU A 141 -64.73 -18.72 -27.42
N LEU A 142 -65.72 -18.17 -26.71
CA LEU A 142 -65.52 -17.46 -25.44
C LEU A 142 -64.93 -18.38 -24.36
N ASN A 143 -65.48 -19.59 -24.20
CA ASN A 143 -64.96 -20.53 -23.20
C ASN A 143 -63.51 -20.92 -23.51
N ARG A 144 -63.17 -21.15 -24.79
CA ARG A 144 -61.79 -21.38 -25.21
C ARG A 144 -60.88 -20.18 -24.91
N ALA A 145 -61.34 -18.95 -25.13
CA ALA A 145 -60.57 -17.75 -24.81
C ALA A 145 -60.35 -17.59 -23.29
N LYS A 146 -61.30 -18.02 -22.45
CA LYS A 146 -61.15 -18.05 -20.98
C LYS A 146 -60.11 -19.07 -20.53
N GLU A 147 -60.15 -20.28 -21.09
CA GLU A 147 -59.14 -21.32 -20.83
C GLU A 147 -57.74 -20.87 -21.29
N GLU A 148 -57.64 -20.21 -22.44
CA GLU A 148 -56.37 -19.64 -22.93
C GLU A 148 -55.86 -18.53 -21.99
N LEU A 149 -56.74 -17.67 -21.47
CA LEU A 149 -56.38 -16.64 -20.51
C LEU A 149 -55.84 -17.24 -19.20
N GLU A 150 -56.50 -18.26 -18.65
CA GLU A 150 -56.06 -18.97 -17.44
C GLU A 150 -54.69 -19.62 -17.65
N LEU A 151 -54.47 -20.26 -18.79
CA LEU A 151 -53.16 -20.83 -19.14
C LEU A 151 -52.07 -19.75 -19.23
N ARG A 152 -52.37 -18.57 -19.79
CA ARG A 152 -51.41 -17.46 -19.85
C ARG A 152 -51.10 -16.88 -18.47
N GLU A 153 -52.08 -16.83 -17.56
CA GLU A 153 -51.84 -16.45 -16.17
C GLU A 153 -50.88 -17.41 -15.46
N GLU A 154 -51.03 -18.72 -15.69
CA GLU A 154 -50.10 -19.73 -15.18
C GLU A 154 -48.68 -19.57 -15.77
N GLU A 155 -48.58 -19.34 -17.08
CA GLU A 155 -47.29 -19.08 -17.76
C GLU A 155 -46.60 -17.83 -17.20
N ILE A 156 -47.35 -16.74 -17.00
CA ILE A 156 -46.84 -15.49 -16.40
C ILE A 156 -46.38 -15.74 -14.97
N ALA A 157 -47.14 -16.47 -14.16
CA ALA A 157 -46.77 -16.78 -12.78
C ALA A 157 -45.48 -17.64 -12.72
N ALA A 158 -45.35 -18.63 -13.60
CA ALA A 158 -44.16 -19.46 -13.72
C ALA A 158 -42.93 -18.64 -14.15
N ALA A 159 -43.09 -17.77 -15.17
CA ALA A 159 -42.03 -16.88 -15.64
C ALA A 159 -41.61 -15.87 -14.55
N CYS A 160 -42.57 -15.27 -13.84
CA CYS A 160 -42.31 -14.38 -12.69
C CYS A 160 -41.51 -15.09 -11.59
N SER A 161 -41.88 -16.32 -11.23
CA SER A 161 -41.13 -17.11 -10.24
C SER A 161 -39.70 -17.41 -10.68
N LYS A 162 -39.48 -17.67 -11.98
CA LYS A 162 -38.14 -17.85 -12.55
C LYS A 162 -37.33 -16.55 -12.50
N GLN A 163 -37.94 -15.41 -12.82
CA GLN A 163 -37.30 -14.09 -12.72
C GLN A 163 -36.86 -13.81 -11.28
N GLU A 164 -37.73 -14.01 -10.30
CA GLU A 164 -37.42 -13.77 -8.88
C GLU A 164 -36.22 -14.61 -8.41
N LYS A 165 -36.19 -15.91 -8.75
CA LYS A 165 -35.05 -16.79 -8.45
C LYS A 165 -33.75 -16.28 -9.08
N LEU A 166 -33.77 -15.87 -10.34
CA LEU A 166 -32.60 -15.29 -11.02
C LEU A 166 -32.14 -13.99 -10.34
N GLU A 167 -33.06 -13.12 -9.91
CA GLU A 167 -32.71 -11.90 -9.18
C GLU A 167 -32.04 -12.18 -7.83
N GLU A 168 -32.52 -13.17 -7.08
CA GLU A 168 -31.91 -13.59 -5.82
C GLU A 168 -30.53 -14.22 -6.02
N GLU A 169 -30.39 -15.09 -7.01
CA GLU A 169 -29.09 -15.69 -7.37
C GLU A 169 -28.08 -14.61 -7.76
N LEU A 170 -28.51 -13.61 -8.54
CA LEU A 170 -27.68 -12.51 -8.99
C LEU A 170 -27.29 -11.58 -7.84
N LYS A 171 -28.21 -11.27 -6.91
CA LYS A 171 -27.90 -10.54 -5.66
C LYS A 171 -26.84 -11.28 -4.84
N ARG A 172 -26.99 -12.60 -4.66
CA ARG A 172 -26.03 -13.42 -3.92
C ARG A 172 -24.67 -13.48 -4.62
N ALA A 173 -24.66 -13.66 -5.94
CA ALA A 173 -23.44 -13.68 -6.74
C ALA A 173 -22.72 -12.32 -6.70
N ASN A 174 -23.44 -11.20 -6.73
CA ASN A 174 -22.87 -9.86 -6.59
C ASN A 174 -22.22 -9.64 -5.22
N LEU A 175 -22.84 -10.10 -4.14
CA LEU A 175 -22.25 -10.03 -2.80
C LEU A 175 -20.96 -10.86 -2.72
N ASN A 176 -20.96 -12.07 -3.29
CA ASN A 176 -19.77 -12.91 -3.35
C ASN A 176 -18.67 -12.26 -4.21
N LEU A 177 -19.02 -11.67 -5.35
CA LEU A 177 -18.09 -10.96 -6.22
C LEU A 177 -17.47 -9.76 -5.49
N ALA A 178 -18.27 -9.00 -4.73
CA ALA A 178 -17.77 -7.90 -3.91
C ALA A 178 -16.79 -8.40 -2.83
N SER A 179 -17.09 -9.52 -2.16
CA SER A 179 -16.18 -10.15 -1.19
C SER A 179 -14.87 -10.61 -1.83
N GLN A 180 -14.94 -11.20 -3.03
CA GLN A 180 -13.75 -11.60 -3.79
C GLN A 180 -12.93 -10.37 -4.20
N ALA A 181 -13.57 -9.27 -4.61
CA ALA A 181 -12.89 -8.02 -4.94
C ALA A 181 -12.10 -7.48 -3.73
N THR A 182 -12.71 -7.50 -2.53
CA THR A 182 -12.03 -7.08 -1.31
C THR A 182 -10.86 -7.99 -0.94
N GLU A 183 -11.01 -9.32 -1.08
CA GLU A 183 -9.90 -10.27 -0.86
C GLU A 183 -8.71 -10.00 -1.81
N ILE A 184 -8.98 -9.70 -3.08
CA ILE A 184 -7.96 -9.36 -4.07
C ILE A 184 -7.28 -8.04 -3.71
N GLU A 185 -8.03 -7.03 -3.28
CA GLU A 185 -7.48 -5.73 -2.86
C GLU A 185 -6.57 -5.88 -1.63
N ASP A 186 -6.98 -6.68 -0.66
CA ASP A 186 -6.19 -7.00 0.54
C ASP A 186 -4.88 -7.73 0.18
N LEU A 187 -4.94 -8.73 -0.72
CA LEU A 187 -3.75 -9.43 -1.22
C LEU A 187 -2.80 -8.48 -1.98
N GLN A 188 -3.34 -7.56 -2.79
CA GLN A 188 -2.55 -6.54 -3.48
C GLN A 188 -1.85 -5.59 -2.49
N LEU A 189 -2.52 -5.22 -1.39
CA LEU A 189 -1.91 -4.40 -0.34
C LEU A 189 -0.77 -5.16 0.35
N GLN A 190 -1.02 -6.41 0.76
CA GLN A 190 0.00 -7.26 1.38
C GLN A 190 1.23 -7.45 0.48
N LEU A 191 1.03 -7.66 -0.83
CA LEU A 191 2.13 -7.75 -1.78
C LEU A 191 2.95 -6.47 -1.86
N LYS A 192 2.32 -5.30 -1.89
CA LYS A 192 3.02 -4.00 -1.88
C LYS A 192 3.82 -3.81 -0.60
N GLU A 193 3.26 -4.17 0.56
CA GLU A 193 3.97 -4.10 1.84
C GLU A 193 5.19 -5.03 1.85
N ARG A 194 5.04 -6.29 1.43
CA ARG A 194 6.14 -7.26 1.34
C ARG A 194 7.21 -6.82 0.34
N ASP A 195 6.83 -6.27 -0.81
CA ASP A 195 7.78 -5.76 -1.83
C ASP A 195 8.61 -4.59 -1.30
N GLN A 196 7.99 -3.68 -0.53
CA GLN A 196 8.69 -2.59 0.15
C GLN A 196 9.64 -3.12 1.24
N GLU A 197 9.19 -4.07 2.06
CA GLU A 197 10.03 -4.72 3.08
C GLU A 197 11.23 -5.44 2.46
N ILE A 198 11.01 -6.19 1.38
CA ILE A 198 12.08 -6.88 0.63
C ILE A 198 13.05 -5.87 0.03
N SER A 199 12.56 -4.78 -0.57
CA SER A 199 13.41 -3.72 -1.15
C SER A 199 14.25 -3.02 -0.08
N ALA A 200 13.66 -2.73 1.09
CA ALA A 200 14.36 -2.16 2.22
C ALA A 200 15.43 -3.13 2.78
N ALA A 201 15.08 -4.41 2.94
CA ALA A 201 16.00 -5.45 3.38
C ALA A 201 17.14 -5.67 2.39
N GLN A 202 16.87 -5.67 1.07
CA GLN A 202 17.90 -5.74 0.03
C GLN A 202 18.89 -4.57 0.11
N SER A 203 18.38 -3.35 0.32
CA SER A 203 19.21 -2.14 0.43
C SER A 203 20.08 -2.18 1.70
N ALA A 204 19.49 -2.55 2.84
CA ALA A 204 20.21 -2.71 4.11
C ALA A 204 21.30 -3.79 4.02
N LEU A 205 20.97 -4.92 3.39
CA LEU A 205 21.90 -6.02 3.17
C LEU A 205 23.06 -5.61 2.23
N SER A 206 22.78 -4.85 1.18
CA SER A 206 23.82 -4.31 0.29
C SER A 206 24.80 -3.41 1.06
N LEU A 207 24.28 -2.52 1.89
CA LEU A 207 25.11 -1.67 2.74
C LEU A 207 26.00 -2.50 3.69
N LYS A 208 25.43 -3.53 4.33
CA LYS A 208 26.17 -4.45 5.21
C LYS A 208 27.26 -5.23 4.47
N VAL A 209 27.00 -5.64 3.23
CA VAL A 209 27.99 -6.29 2.36
C VAL A 209 29.15 -5.34 2.07
N ASP A 210 28.87 -4.09 1.74
CA ASP A 210 29.89 -3.10 1.41
C ASP A 210 30.74 -2.75 2.65
N GLU A 211 30.10 -2.52 3.81
CA GLU A 211 30.79 -2.34 5.11
C GLU A 211 31.71 -3.53 5.43
N MET A 212 31.23 -4.75 5.25
CA MET A 212 32.02 -5.97 5.48
C MET A 212 33.18 -6.10 4.49
N ASN A 213 32.99 -5.73 3.22
CA ASN A 213 34.08 -5.73 2.24
C ASN A 213 35.13 -4.68 2.58
N GLN A 214 34.73 -3.52 3.09
CA GLN A 214 35.64 -2.50 3.59
C GLN A 214 36.46 -3.05 4.77
N MET A 215 35.81 -3.66 5.78
CA MET A 215 36.51 -4.27 6.92
C MET A 215 37.49 -5.36 6.48
N LYS A 216 37.11 -6.22 5.51
CA LYS A 216 38.02 -7.23 4.96
C LYS A 216 39.25 -6.63 4.29
N ASN A 217 39.08 -5.53 3.55
CA ASN A 217 40.19 -4.83 2.89
C ASN A 217 41.10 -4.15 3.92
N GLU A 218 40.53 -3.54 4.97
CA GLU A 218 41.28 -2.94 6.07
C GLU A 218 42.07 -4.01 6.85
N LEU A 219 41.45 -5.14 7.18
CA LEU A 219 42.12 -6.28 7.81
C LEU A 219 43.27 -6.81 6.94
N MET A 220 43.07 -6.93 5.63
CA MET A 220 44.11 -7.37 4.70
C MET A 220 45.33 -6.43 4.72
N LYS A 221 45.10 -5.11 4.69
CA LYS A 221 46.17 -4.11 4.76
C LYS A 221 46.93 -4.18 6.06
N LYS A 222 46.24 -4.18 7.20
CA LYS A 222 46.86 -4.30 8.53
C LYS A 222 47.64 -5.62 8.66
N SER A 223 47.13 -6.72 8.08
CA SER A 223 47.82 -8.01 8.07
C SER A 223 49.10 -7.99 7.22
N GLU A 224 49.12 -7.26 6.11
CA GLU A 224 50.32 -7.05 5.30
C GLU A 224 51.34 -6.20 6.06
N GLU A 225 50.90 -5.10 6.66
CA GLU A 225 51.74 -4.23 7.51
C GLU A 225 52.36 -5.01 8.69
N ALA A 226 51.58 -5.86 9.38
CA ALA A 226 52.08 -6.69 10.47
C ALA A 226 53.13 -7.72 9.99
N ALA A 227 52.94 -8.30 8.80
CA ALA A 227 53.90 -9.22 8.21
C ALA A 227 55.21 -8.53 7.82
N ASP A 228 55.13 -7.30 7.30
CA ASP A 228 56.30 -6.47 6.98
C ASP A 228 57.07 -6.13 8.25
N ILE A 229 56.39 -5.66 9.30
CA ILE A 229 56.99 -5.35 10.61
C ILE A 229 57.66 -6.60 11.20
N GLU A 230 57.02 -7.77 11.15
CA GLU A 230 57.61 -9.03 11.64
C GLU A 230 58.89 -9.38 10.88
N SER A 231 58.90 -9.16 9.55
CA SER A 231 60.08 -9.39 8.72
C SER A 231 61.24 -8.46 9.07
N GLU A 232 60.95 -7.18 9.30
CA GLU A 232 61.92 -6.17 9.72
C GLU A 232 62.47 -6.49 11.11
N LEU A 233 61.60 -6.82 12.06
CA LEU A 233 61.98 -7.23 13.41
C LEU A 233 62.89 -8.45 13.38
N LYS A 234 62.55 -9.48 12.59
CA LYS A 234 63.40 -10.65 12.41
C LYS A 234 64.80 -10.30 11.88
N SER A 235 64.89 -9.36 10.94
CA SER A 235 66.18 -8.87 10.43
C SER A 235 66.97 -8.10 11.50
N LYS A 236 66.32 -7.22 12.26
CA LYS A 236 66.93 -6.43 13.34
C LYS A 236 67.41 -7.32 14.49
N ALA A 237 66.66 -8.37 14.82
CA ALA A 237 67.07 -9.37 15.80
C ALA A 237 68.39 -10.06 15.40
N GLN A 238 68.53 -10.42 14.12
CA GLN A 238 69.77 -11.01 13.61
C GLN A 238 70.96 -10.05 13.67
N LEU A 239 70.76 -8.77 13.31
CA LEU A 239 71.80 -7.74 13.39
C LEU A 239 72.24 -7.48 14.84
N LEU A 240 71.30 -7.34 15.78
CA LEU A 240 71.60 -7.15 17.20
C LEU A 240 72.36 -8.34 17.80
N ASN A 241 72.03 -9.57 17.38
CA ASN A 241 72.78 -10.75 17.81
C ASN A 241 74.23 -10.71 17.31
N LYS A 242 74.46 -10.36 16.04
CA LYS A 242 75.81 -10.19 15.48
C LYS A 242 76.60 -9.07 16.16
N ALA A 243 75.98 -7.91 16.39
CA ALA A 243 76.62 -6.79 17.08
C ALA A 243 77.05 -7.18 18.50
N ASN A 244 76.19 -7.92 19.22
CA ASN A 244 76.49 -8.42 20.54
C ASN A 244 77.65 -9.45 20.55
N GLU A 245 77.76 -10.30 19.53
CA GLU A 245 78.90 -11.20 19.37
C GLU A 245 80.21 -10.43 19.15
N ILE A 246 80.17 -9.37 18.34
CA ILE A 246 81.34 -8.50 18.09
C ILE A 246 81.78 -7.80 19.37
N VAL A 247 80.85 -7.18 20.12
CA VAL A 247 81.14 -6.51 21.39
C VAL A 247 81.77 -7.48 22.38
N LYS A 248 81.23 -8.70 22.53
CA LYS A 248 81.82 -9.74 23.39
C LYS A 248 83.23 -10.12 22.96
N LYS A 249 83.49 -10.20 21.65
CA LYS A 249 84.82 -10.51 21.13
C LYS A 249 85.82 -9.38 21.44
N GLN A 250 85.43 -8.13 21.19
CA GLN A 250 86.25 -6.96 21.50
C GLN A 250 86.50 -6.80 23.01
N GLU A 251 85.54 -7.18 23.85
CA GLU A 251 85.71 -7.18 25.31
C GLU A 251 86.81 -8.15 25.75
N VAL A 252 86.85 -9.36 25.18
CA VAL A 252 87.91 -10.33 25.42
C VAL A 252 89.26 -9.82 24.92
N GLU A 253 89.32 -9.30 23.69
CA GLU A 253 90.56 -8.76 23.09
C GLU A 253 91.14 -7.59 23.93
N LEU A 254 90.30 -6.66 24.39
CA LEU A 254 90.74 -5.57 25.28
C LEU A 254 91.20 -6.07 26.65
N GLN A 255 90.55 -7.10 27.20
CA GLN A 255 90.96 -7.70 28.47
C GLN A 255 92.33 -8.37 28.36
N GLU A 256 92.64 -8.97 27.21
CA GLU A 256 93.97 -9.53 26.91
C GLU A 256 95.02 -8.42 26.77
N LEU A 257 94.73 -7.35 26.02
CA LEU A 257 95.63 -6.20 25.88
C LEU A 257 95.95 -5.55 27.22
N ARG A 258 94.95 -5.39 28.09
CA ARG A 258 95.14 -4.84 29.44
C ARG A 258 96.09 -5.71 30.29
N LYS A 259 95.96 -7.04 30.22
CA LYS A 259 96.90 -7.96 30.89
C LYS A 259 98.31 -7.85 30.32
N GLY A 260 98.43 -7.71 28.99
CA GLY A 260 99.72 -7.51 28.32
C GLY A 260 100.43 -6.24 28.79
N ILE A 261 99.72 -5.11 28.86
CA ILE A 261 100.24 -3.84 29.40
C ILE A 261 100.71 -4.03 30.85
N GLN A 262 99.90 -4.69 31.69
CA GLN A 262 100.25 -4.92 33.10
C GLN A 262 101.56 -5.70 33.26
N VAL A 263 101.80 -6.72 32.43
CA VAL A 263 103.06 -7.48 32.45
C VAL A 263 104.25 -6.58 32.08
N ILE A 264 104.11 -5.75 31.03
CA ILE A 264 105.16 -4.81 30.61
C ILE A 264 105.44 -3.77 31.70
N GLU A 265 104.40 -3.27 32.38
CA GLU A 265 104.56 -2.37 33.54
C GLU A 265 105.39 -3.00 34.66
N GLU A 266 105.07 -4.24 35.03
CA GLU A 266 105.78 -4.99 36.08
C GLU A 266 107.26 -5.21 35.68
N GLU A 267 107.54 -5.59 34.42
CA GLU A 267 108.89 -5.76 33.89
C GLU A 267 109.69 -4.43 33.89
N LEU A 268 109.03 -3.33 33.53
CA LEU A 268 109.64 -2.00 33.48
C LEU A 268 109.91 -1.45 34.89
N GLU A 269 109.03 -1.71 35.85
CA GLU A 269 109.25 -1.38 37.27
C GLU A 269 110.46 -2.13 37.84
N VAL A 270 110.60 -3.41 37.53
CA VAL A 270 111.80 -4.19 37.88
C VAL A 270 113.05 -3.59 37.21
N SER A 271 112.98 -3.16 35.95
CA SER A 271 114.10 -2.54 35.24
C SER A 271 114.51 -1.18 35.86
N VAL A 272 113.55 -0.35 36.25
CA VAL A 272 113.78 0.93 36.93
C VAL A 272 114.42 0.72 38.32
N THR A 273 113.94 -0.24 39.09
CA THR A 273 114.51 -0.55 40.41
C THR A 273 115.92 -1.11 40.31
N LEU A 274 116.19 -1.99 39.35
CA LEU A 274 117.53 -2.49 39.05
C LEU A 274 118.48 -1.34 38.69
N ARG A 275 118.06 -0.42 37.83
CA ARG A 275 118.85 0.75 37.46
C ARG A 275 119.19 1.63 38.66
N LYS A 276 118.23 1.90 39.55
CA LYS A 276 118.48 2.67 40.79
C LYS A 276 119.56 2.02 41.67
N VAL A 277 119.58 0.69 41.74
CA VAL A 277 120.63 -0.05 42.45
C VAL A 277 121.98 0.11 41.77
N GLU A 278 122.03 0.05 40.44
CA GLU A 278 123.26 0.27 39.66
C GLU A 278 123.79 1.71 39.79
N GLU A 279 122.90 2.72 39.78
CA GLU A 279 123.24 4.11 40.05
C GLU A 279 123.84 4.29 41.45
N GLY A 280 123.26 3.63 42.46
CA GLY A 280 123.80 3.60 43.82
C GLY A 280 125.22 2.99 43.86
N LYS A 281 125.45 1.89 43.15
CA LYS A 281 126.79 1.27 43.03
C LYS A 281 127.78 2.21 42.33
N LEU A 282 127.36 2.91 41.29
CA LEU A 282 128.21 3.85 40.54
C LEU A 282 128.58 5.05 41.42
N LYS A 283 127.64 5.61 42.20
CA LYS A 283 127.91 6.66 43.19
C LYS A 283 128.91 6.22 44.28
N VAL A 284 128.80 4.97 44.74
CA VAL A 284 129.77 4.39 45.68
C VAL A 284 131.15 4.25 45.02
N ALA A 285 131.21 3.77 43.77
CA ALA A 285 132.47 3.70 43.03
C ALA A 285 133.08 5.10 42.78
N GLU A 286 132.24 6.10 42.49
CA GLU A 286 132.64 7.50 42.31
C GLU A 286 133.24 8.09 43.60
N THR A 287 132.57 7.92 44.75
CA THR A 287 133.10 8.41 46.05
C THR A 287 134.38 7.68 46.48
N ASN A 288 134.50 6.39 46.18
CA ASN A 288 135.73 5.63 46.41
C ASN A 288 136.88 6.14 45.53
N LEU A 289 136.64 6.39 44.24
CA LEU A 289 137.64 6.94 43.33
C LEU A 289 138.02 8.38 43.69
N GLU A 290 137.06 9.20 44.13
CA GLU A 290 137.33 10.56 44.64
C GLU A 290 138.22 10.52 45.89
N LYS A 291 137.93 9.60 46.81
CA LYS A 291 138.75 9.36 48.00
C LYS A 291 140.16 8.89 47.62
N GLU A 292 140.29 7.88 46.76
CA GLU A 292 141.60 7.41 46.25
C GLU A 292 142.36 8.52 45.53
N THR A 293 141.67 9.39 44.79
CA THR A 293 142.26 10.56 44.12
C THR A 293 142.78 11.57 45.14
N MET A 294 142.03 11.85 46.19
CA MET A 294 142.41 12.78 47.25
C MET A 294 143.57 12.24 48.09
N GLU A 295 143.56 10.94 48.42
CA GLU A 295 144.66 10.24 49.08
C GLU A 295 145.92 10.23 48.18
N TRP A 296 145.78 9.97 46.89
CA TRP A 296 146.89 10.07 45.92
C TRP A 296 147.48 11.48 45.85
N LEU A 297 146.66 12.54 45.88
CA LEU A 297 147.13 13.93 45.93
C LEU A 297 147.91 14.23 47.22
N LEU A 298 147.46 13.70 48.36
CA LEU A 298 148.17 13.82 49.64
C LEU A 298 149.51 13.07 49.62
N VAL A 299 149.52 11.81 49.17
CA VAL A 299 150.74 11.01 49.01
C VAL A 299 151.71 11.69 48.04
N GLN A 300 151.21 12.25 46.95
CA GLN A 300 152.02 13.02 46.00
C GLN A 300 152.67 14.25 46.67
N GLU A 301 151.94 14.96 47.51
CA GLU A 301 152.44 16.13 48.24
C GLU A 301 153.44 15.73 49.34
N GLU A 302 153.21 14.63 50.05
CA GLU A 302 154.17 14.04 50.99
C GLU A 302 155.44 13.55 50.28
N LEU A 303 155.32 12.96 49.10
CA LEU A 303 156.46 12.52 48.29
C LEU A 303 157.26 13.71 47.75
N LYS A 304 156.61 14.86 47.46
CA LYS A 304 157.33 16.11 47.19
C LYS A 304 158.10 16.58 48.42
N LYS A 305 157.49 16.57 49.62
CA LYS A 305 158.18 16.92 50.88
C LYS A 305 159.33 15.97 51.19
N LEU A 306 159.17 14.66 51.01
CA LEU A 306 160.22 13.64 51.13
C LEU A 306 161.31 13.81 50.06
N ALA A 307 160.97 14.20 48.83
CA ALA A 307 161.95 14.53 47.81
C ALA A 307 162.74 15.80 48.17
N GLU A 308 162.09 16.79 48.81
CA GLU A 308 162.72 18.01 49.33
C GLU A 308 163.59 17.73 50.59
N GLU A 309 163.21 16.77 51.44
CA GLU A 309 163.99 16.31 52.60
C GLU A 309 165.15 15.39 52.21
N ALA A 310 164.97 14.50 51.24
CA ALA A 310 166.04 13.70 50.63
C ALA A 310 167.07 14.60 49.91
N SER A 311 166.67 15.77 49.41
CA SER A 311 167.58 16.78 48.86
C SER A 311 168.50 17.42 49.91
N LYS A 312 168.32 17.15 51.22
CA LYS A 312 169.11 17.75 52.32
C LYS A 312 170.08 16.79 53.05
N HIS A 313 170.06 15.48 52.79
CA HIS A 313 170.91 14.50 53.48
C HIS A 313 171.85 13.75 52.51
N THR A 314 173.08 14.23 52.39
CA THR A 314 174.12 13.69 51.50
C THR A 314 175.03 12.72 52.28
N GLY A 315 174.90 11.40 52.06
CA GLY A 315 175.83 10.44 52.66
C GLY A 315 175.60 8.95 52.36
N GLU A 316 174.35 8.50 52.26
CA GLU A 316 174.01 7.07 52.04
C GLU A 316 172.84 6.97 51.04
N ALA A 317 173.12 7.37 49.79
CA ALA A 317 172.09 7.72 48.81
C ALA A 317 172.27 7.01 47.46
N ASN A 318 172.30 5.68 47.44
CA ASN A 318 172.19 4.93 46.19
C ASN A 318 171.07 3.88 46.21
N GLU A 319 170.74 3.31 47.37
CA GLU A 319 169.61 2.37 47.52
C GLU A 319 168.26 3.12 47.64
N THR A 320 168.23 4.25 48.39
CA THR A 320 167.05 5.12 48.54
C THR A 320 166.66 5.85 47.25
N LEU A 321 167.59 6.12 46.34
CA LEU A 321 167.32 6.76 45.04
C LEU A 321 166.71 5.79 44.02
N GLU A 322 167.13 4.53 44.02
CA GLU A 322 166.49 3.48 43.21
C GLU A 322 165.07 3.17 43.71
N ASP A 323 164.87 3.17 45.03
CA ASP A 323 163.52 3.08 45.61
C ASP A 323 162.65 4.27 45.23
N LEU A 324 163.16 5.50 45.26
CA LEU A 324 162.43 6.70 44.81
C LEU A 324 162.08 6.63 43.31
N ARG A 325 162.94 6.02 42.48
CA ARG A 325 162.66 5.78 41.05
C ARG A 325 161.61 4.69 40.84
N ARG A 326 161.65 3.60 41.61
CA ARG A 326 160.62 2.55 41.62
C ARG A 326 159.27 3.10 42.06
N VAL A 327 159.24 3.91 43.12
CA VAL A 327 158.02 4.57 43.61
C VAL A 327 157.49 5.58 42.59
N LYS A 328 158.34 6.37 41.90
CA LYS A 328 157.89 7.25 40.81
C LYS A 328 157.28 6.50 39.64
N LYS A 329 157.80 5.32 39.29
CA LYS A 329 157.22 4.46 38.25
C LYS A 329 155.85 3.94 38.70
N LEU A 330 155.75 3.40 39.92
CA LEU A 330 154.48 2.97 40.51
C LEU A 330 153.46 4.12 40.58
N LEU A 331 153.88 5.33 40.89
CA LEU A 331 153.02 6.51 40.92
C LEU A 331 152.46 6.87 39.52
N ALA A 332 153.28 6.72 38.48
CA ALA A 332 152.84 6.93 37.09
C ALA A 332 151.88 5.82 36.64
N ASP A 333 152.13 4.58 37.03
CA ASP A 333 151.25 3.44 36.76
C ASP A 333 149.90 3.63 37.47
N VAL A 334 149.88 3.96 38.76
CA VAL A 334 148.67 4.31 39.53
C VAL A 334 147.93 5.50 38.93
N ARG A 335 148.64 6.53 38.44
CA ARG A 335 148.02 7.66 37.74
C ARG A 335 147.36 7.22 36.44
N SER A 336 147.99 6.33 35.69
CA SER A 336 147.42 5.80 34.44
C SER A 336 146.19 4.93 34.72
N GLU A 337 146.23 4.13 35.79
CA GLU A 337 145.10 3.33 36.27
C GLU A 337 143.96 4.22 36.78
N LEU A 338 144.23 5.25 37.57
CA LEU A 338 143.25 6.22 38.05
C LEU A 338 142.57 6.97 36.88
N VAL A 339 143.35 7.46 35.90
CA VAL A 339 142.81 8.10 34.70
C VAL A 339 142.00 7.11 33.85
N SER A 340 142.44 5.85 33.75
CA SER A 340 141.69 4.79 33.04
C SER A 340 140.38 4.45 33.75
N SER A 341 140.37 4.42 35.09
CA SER A 341 139.21 4.20 35.94
C SER A 341 138.24 5.38 35.85
N GLN A 342 138.75 6.61 35.87
CA GLN A 342 137.95 7.82 35.66
C GLN A 342 137.31 7.86 34.27
N LYS A 343 138.03 7.43 33.23
CA LYS A 343 137.50 7.30 31.85
C LYS A 343 136.46 6.17 31.75
N ALA A 344 136.68 5.05 32.44
CA ALA A 344 135.71 3.94 32.52
C ALA A 344 134.44 4.35 33.28
N LEU A 345 134.58 5.09 34.38
CA LEU A 345 133.47 5.67 35.14
C LEU A 345 132.66 6.65 34.28
N ALA A 346 133.31 7.56 33.55
CA ALA A 346 132.66 8.49 32.64
C ALA A 346 131.92 7.76 31.50
N SER A 347 132.53 6.73 30.91
CA SER A 347 131.88 5.89 29.89
C SER A 347 130.70 5.09 30.47
N SER A 348 130.79 4.64 31.72
CA SER A 348 129.71 3.94 32.43
C SER A 348 128.55 4.89 32.75
N ARG A 349 128.84 6.15 33.11
CA ARG A 349 127.85 7.20 33.35
C ARG A 349 127.09 7.56 32.07
N GLN A 350 127.81 7.77 30.97
CA GLN A 350 127.17 8.01 29.67
C GLN A 350 126.26 6.85 29.27
N LYS A 351 126.76 5.60 29.40
CA LYS A 351 125.95 4.41 29.08
C LYS A 351 124.69 4.30 29.96
N MET A 352 124.80 4.62 31.25
CA MET A 352 123.64 4.67 32.15
C MET A 352 122.65 5.76 31.75
N GLU A 353 123.13 6.94 31.37
CA GLU A 353 122.29 8.07 30.93
C GLU A 353 121.55 7.73 29.62
N ASP A 354 122.23 7.09 28.66
CA ASP A 354 121.59 6.62 27.43
C ASP A 354 120.51 5.54 27.71
N GLN A 355 120.78 4.62 28.65
CA GLN A 355 119.80 3.63 29.10
C GLN A 355 118.63 4.25 29.87
N GLU A 356 118.87 5.35 30.60
CA GLU A 356 117.86 6.11 31.30
C GLU A 356 116.90 6.79 30.34
N GLN A 357 117.41 7.46 29.31
CA GLN A 357 116.60 8.06 28.25
C GLN A 357 115.76 7.01 27.51
N LEU A 358 116.32 5.83 27.23
CA LEU A 358 115.60 4.74 26.57
C LEU A 358 114.42 4.24 27.42
N LEU A 359 114.64 4.00 28.71
CA LEU A 359 113.61 3.56 29.64
C LEU A 359 112.55 4.65 29.89
N GLU A 360 112.94 5.93 29.87
CA GLU A 360 112.00 7.06 29.99
C GLU A 360 111.10 7.15 28.74
N MET A 361 111.66 6.94 27.55
CA MET A 361 110.88 6.84 26.31
C MET A 361 109.90 5.65 26.36
N GLN A 362 110.34 4.49 26.87
CA GLN A 362 109.47 3.31 27.06
C GLN A 362 108.33 3.56 28.07
N LEU A 363 108.57 4.31 29.14
CA LEU A 363 107.53 4.69 30.10
C LEU A 363 106.47 5.59 29.46
N VAL A 364 106.88 6.55 28.63
CA VAL A 364 105.95 7.42 27.91
C VAL A 364 105.13 6.63 26.91
N GLU A 365 105.75 5.77 26.10
CA GLU A 365 105.03 4.91 25.14
C GLU A 365 104.02 3.98 25.85
N LEU A 366 104.39 3.41 27.00
CA LEU A 366 103.50 2.57 27.81
C LEU A 366 102.30 3.36 28.34
N GLU A 367 102.50 4.60 28.78
CA GLU A 367 101.41 5.47 29.22
C GLU A 367 100.48 5.86 28.07
N GLU A 368 101.01 6.14 26.88
CA GLU A 368 100.21 6.36 25.68
C GLU A 368 99.37 5.11 25.31
N GLN A 369 99.96 3.92 25.39
CA GLN A 369 99.24 2.65 25.15
C GLN A 369 98.13 2.42 26.16
N LYS A 370 98.35 2.71 27.46
CA LYS A 370 97.29 2.66 28.48
C LYS A 370 96.14 3.60 28.17
N MET A 371 96.47 4.85 27.83
CA MET A 371 95.47 5.86 27.51
C MET A 371 94.65 5.44 26.27
N SER A 372 95.31 4.84 25.28
CA SER A 372 94.64 4.26 24.11
C SER A 372 93.69 3.11 24.49
N VAL A 373 94.15 2.15 25.30
CA VAL A 373 93.31 1.02 25.77
C VAL A 373 92.14 1.51 26.62
N LEU A 374 92.34 2.51 27.49
CA LEU A 374 91.26 3.12 28.28
C LEU A 374 90.22 3.82 27.41
N SER A 375 90.66 4.52 26.36
CA SER A 375 89.77 5.13 25.37
C SER A 375 88.96 4.07 24.62
N TYR A 376 89.60 3.01 24.12
CA TYR A 376 88.91 1.90 23.45
C TYR A 376 87.93 1.18 24.39
N MET A 377 88.30 0.98 25.66
CA MET A 377 87.41 0.37 26.65
C MET A 377 86.19 1.24 26.95
N THR A 378 86.35 2.57 26.96
CA THR A 378 85.23 3.50 27.14
C THR A 378 84.30 3.43 25.93
N SER A 379 84.85 3.49 24.72
CA SER A 379 84.07 3.36 23.48
C SER A 379 83.36 2.01 23.36
N LEU A 380 83.98 0.90 23.81
CA LEU A 380 83.36 -0.41 23.84
C LEU A 380 82.17 -0.46 24.82
N LYS A 381 82.30 0.16 25.99
CA LYS A 381 81.19 0.27 26.95
C LYS A 381 80.02 1.07 26.37
N ASP A 382 80.31 2.17 25.66
CA ASP A 382 79.28 2.95 24.99
C ASP A 382 78.57 2.13 23.90
N ALA A 383 79.33 1.39 23.09
CA ALA A 383 78.77 0.46 22.09
C ALA A 383 77.92 -0.65 22.73
N GLN A 384 78.34 -1.19 23.88
CA GLN A 384 77.56 -2.17 24.64
C GLN A 384 76.22 -1.59 25.14
N ILE A 385 76.24 -0.36 25.67
CA ILE A 385 75.04 0.36 26.10
C ILE A 385 74.09 0.60 24.91
N GLU A 386 74.63 0.99 23.75
CA GLU A 386 73.83 1.22 22.55
C GLU A 386 73.18 -0.07 22.02
N VAL A 387 73.91 -1.20 21.98
CA VAL A 387 73.35 -2.51 21.62
C VAL A 387 72.24 -2.93 22.58
N GLU A 388 72.39 -2.72 23.88
CA GLU A 388 71.36 -3.06 24.86
C GLU A 388 70.14 -2.12 24.78
N SER A 389 70.37 -0.82 24.52
CA SER A 389 69.31 0.16 24.24
C SER A 389 68.47 -0.26 23.03
N GLU A 390 69.11 -0.60 21.92
CA GLU A 390 68.43 -1.09 20.72
C GLU A 390 67.74 -2.44 20.94
N ARG A 391 68.27 -3.30 21.82
CA ARG A 391 67.61 -4.54 22.24
C ARG A 391 66.31 -4.26 23.01
N VAL A 392 66.30 -3.28 23.90
CA VAL A 392 65.08 -2.88 24.62
C VAL A 392 64.06 -2.32 23.64
N LYS A 393 64.46 -1.41 22.74
CA LYS A 393 63.56 -0.89 21.69
C LYS A 393 63.00 -2.02 20.80
N PHE A 394 63.83 -2.98 20.44
CA PHE A 394 63.42 -4.17 19.70
C PHE A 394 62.34 -4.98 20.44
N LYS A 395 62.55 -5.29 21.73
CA LYS A 395 61.56 -6.02 22.55
C LYS A 395 60.22 -5.29 22.65
N VAL A 396 60.26 -3.96 22.77
CA VAL A 396 59.04 -3.14 22.79
C VAL A 396 58.31 -3.22 21.46
N ALA A 397 59.03 -3.13 20.34
CA ALA A 397 58.43 -3.26 19.01
C ALA A 397 57.88 -4.68 18.76
N GLU A 398 58.58 -5.72 19.21
CA GLU A 398 58.10 -7.12 19.17
C GLU A 398 56.82 -7.32 19.99
N ALA A 399 56.72 -6.73 21.18
CA ALA A 399 55.51 -6.79 21.99
C ALA A 399 54.31 -6.12 21.30
N ARG A 400 54.53 -4.95 20.69
CA ARG A 400 53.50 -4.25 19.90
C ARG A 400 53.08 -5.05 18.67
N ASN A 401 54.01 -5.71 17.98
CA ASN A 401 53.65 -6.54 16.83
C ASN A 401 52.75 -7.72 17.24
N LYS A 402 53.05 -8.37 18.38
CA LYS A 402 52.20 -9.44 18.92
C LYS A 402 50.81 -8.97 19.34
N GLU A 403 50.71 -7.75 19.86
CA GLU A 403 49.41 -7.12 20.18
C GLU A 403 48.61 -6.89 18.89
N LEU A 404 49.25 -6.35 17.84
CA LEU A 404 48.63 -6.18 16.53
C LEU A 404 48.18 -7.52 15.91
N GLU A 405 48.99 -8.57 16.00
CA GLU A 405 48.60 -9.92 15.56
C GLU A 405 47.37 -10.46 16.31
N TRP A 406 47.30 -10.20 17.62
CA TRP A 406 46.13 -10.54 18.43
C TRP A 406 44.89 -9.77 17.99
N ASP A 407 45.00 -8.46 17.83
CA ASP A 407 43.91 -7.60 17.37
C ASP A 407 43.41 -8.02 15.99
N LEU A 408 44.33 -8.34 15.06
CA LEU A 408 44.01 -8.89 13.74
C LEU A 408 43.24 -10.21 13.83
N SER A 409 43.60 -11.09 14.76
CA SER A 409 42.89 -12.35 14.97
C SER A 409 41.46 -12.13 15.45
N VAL A 410 41.26 -11.19 16.38
CA VAL A 410 39.93 -10.83 16.90
C VAL A 410 39.08 -10.17 15.82
N GLU A 411 39.65 -9.23 15.06
CA GLU A 411 38.97 -8.55 13.95
C GLU A 411 38.58 -9.55 12.84
N LYS A 412 39.41 -10.58 12.60
CA LYS A 412 39.08 -11.68 11.69
C LYS A 412 37.89 -12.52 12.19
N GLU A 413 37.87 -12.90 13.46
CA GLU A 413 36.75 -13.64 14.07
C GLU A 413 35.45 -12.83 13.98
N LEU A 414 35.50 -11.51 14.23
CA LEU A 414 34.37 -10.62 14.08
C LEU A 414 33.85 -10.59 12.63
N ILE A 415 34.74 -10.49 11.65
CA ILE A 415 34.35 -10.54 10.23
C ILE A 415 33.70 -11.89 9.87
N GLU A 416 34.18 -13.01 10.43
CA GLU A 416 33.58 -14.33 10.22
C GLU A 416 32.18 -14.43 10.86
N GLU A 417 31.99 -13.87 12.05
CA GLU A 417 30.68 -13.80 12.72
C GLU A 417 29.68 -12.96 11.91
N LEU A 418 30.07 -11.75 11.50
CA LEU A 418 29.26 -10.86 10.66
C LEU A 418 28.95 -11.50 9.30
N GLN A 419 29.88 -12.25 8.72
CA GLN A 419 29.63 -13.03 7.50
C GLN A 419 28.57 -14.11 7.72
N GLY A 420 28.57 -14.74 8.91
CA GLY A 420 27.55 -15.69 9.33
C GLY A 420 26.16 -15.05 9.48
N GLU A 421 26.08 -13.89 10.12
CA GLU A 421 24.83 -13.11 10.26
C GLU A 421 24.30 -12.68 8.89
N LEU A 422 25.16 -12.13 8.04
CA LEU A 422 24.83 -11.72 6.68
C LEU A 422 24.27 -12.88 5.84
N ASN A 423 24.80 -14.09 6.02
CA ASN A 423 24.29 -15.29 5.34
C ASN A 423 22.91 -15.73 5.86
N LYS A 424 22.65 -15.55 7.17
CA LYS A 424 21.31 -15.78 7.74
C LYS A 424 20.31 -14.77 7.18
N GLU A 425 20.66 -13.48 7.17
CA GLU A 425 19.81 -12.43 6.61
C GLU A 425 19.53 -12.66 5.11
N ARG A 426 20.53 -13.07 4.32
CA ARG A 426 20.35 -13.51 2.92
C ARG A 426 19.34 -14.64 2.79
N SER A 427 19.42 -15.63 3.67
CA SER A 427 18.51 -16.79 3.65
C SER A 427 17.08 -16.37 4.03
N SER A 428 16.93 -15.50 5.04
CA SER A 428 15.64 -14.92 5.42
C SER A 428 15.03 -14.05 4.32
N LEU A 429 15.85 -13.23 3.65
CA LEU A 429 15.41 -12.42 2.51
C LEU A 429 14.97 -13.31 1.34
N GLN A 430 15.71 -14.38 1.05
CA GLN A 430 15.34 -15.34 0.02
C GLN A 430 14.01 -16.03 0.35
N GLN A 431 13.79 -16.38 1.62
CA GLN A 431 12.52 -16.93 2.09
C GLN A 431 11.37 -15.91 1.89
N ALA A 432 11.57 -14.64 2.26
CA ALA A 432 10.58 -13.59 2.07
C ALA A 432 10.22 -13.38 0.58
N ILE A 433 11.23 -13.42 -0.31
CA ILE A 433 11.01 -13.36 -1.77
C ILE A 433 10.17 -14.57 -2.25
N GLN A 434 10.43 -15.77 -1.73
CA GLN A 434 9.65 -16.96 -2.05
C GLN A 434 8.20 -16.82 -1.55
N GLU A 435 8.00 -16.33 -0.34
CA GLU A 435 6.67 -16.06 0.23
C GLU A 435 5.92 -15.01 -0.60
N MET A 436 6.57 -13.92 -1.02
CA MET A 436 6.00 -12.94 -1.95
C MET A 436 5.59 -13.57 -3.29
N SER A 437 6.41 -14.46 -3.86
CA SER A 437 6.04 -15.18 -5.08
C SER A 437 4.80 -16.05 -4.91
N SER A 438 4.65 -16.71 -3.75
CA SER A 438 3.46 -17.50 -3.45
C SER A 438 2.20 -16.65 -3.25
N LEU A 439 2.33 -15.46 -2.65
CA LEU A 439 1.23 -14.49 -2.55
C LEU A 439 0.84 -13.94 -3.92
N GLN A 440 1.81 -13.72 -4.82
CA GLN A 440 1.55 -13.28 -6.19
C GLN A 440 0.78 -14.36 -6.97
N GLU A 441 1.18 -15.62 -6.86
CA GLU A 441 0.47 -16.74 -7.47
C GLU A 441 -0.97 -16.86 -6.92
N GLU A 442 -1.16 -16.66 -5.61
CA GLU A 442 -2.48 -16.64 -4.99
C GLU A 442 -3.35 -15.48 -5.49
N LEU A 443 -2.77 -14.28 -5.61
CA LEU A 443 -3.44 -13.11 -6.17
C LEU A 443 -3.87 -13.36 -7.63
N ASP A 444 -2.99 -13.94 -8.44
CA ASP A 444 -3.27 -14.25 -9.85
C ASP A 444 -4.40 -15.28 -9.96
N ARG A 445 -4.34 -16.35 -9.15
CA ARG A 445 -5.41 -17.36 -9.07
C ARG A 445 -6.74 -16.70 -8.69
N LYS A 446 -6.78 -15.91 -7.61
CA LYS A 446 -8.00 -15.22 -7.16
C LYS A 446 -8.53 -14.24 -8.21
N SER A 447 -7.64 -13.56 -8.92
CA SER A 447 -8.00 -12.65 -10.02
C SER A 447 -8.63 -13.41 -11.20
N THR A 448 -8.13 -14.60 -11.53
CA THR A 448 -8.75 -15.46 -12.56
C THR A 448 -10.13 -15.95 -12.12
N GLU A 449 -10.26 -16.44 -10.89
CA GLU A 449 -11.55 -16.86 -10.31
C GLU A 449 -12.58 -15.72 -10.31
N PHE A 450 -12.16 -14.51 -9.93
CA PHE A 450 -12.99 -13.30 -9.98
C PHE A 450 -13.42 -12.95 -11.41
N GLY A 451 -12.54 -13.11 -12.39
CA GLY A 451 -12.86 -12.93 -13.80
C GLY A 451 -13.92 -13.93 -14.29
N GLU A 452 -13.80 -15.19 -13.90
CA GLU A 452 -14.76 -16.26 -14.22
C GLU A 452 -16.13 -16.01 -13.56
N THR A 453 -16.18 -15.67 -12.27
CA THR A 453 -17.42 -15.37 -11.56
C THR A 453 -18.11 -14.14 -12.14
N ARG A 454 -17.36 -13.10 -12.49
CA ARG A 454 -17.89 -11.92 -13.18
C ARG A 454 -18.51 -12.26 -14.53
N ASN A 455 -17.86 -13.11 -15.33
CA ASN A 455 -18.39 -13.52 -16.63
C ASN A 455 -19.68 -14.34 -16.49
N LEU A 456 -19.72 -15.27 -15.52
CA LEU A 456 -20.94 -16.02 -15.21
C LEU A 456 -22.08 -15.09 -14.78
N LEU A 457 -21.78 -14.07 -13.99
CA LEU A 457 -22.76 -13.08 -13.54
C LEU A 457 -23.33 -12.27 -14.72
N LEU A 458 -22.50 -11.88 -15.69
CA LEU A 458 -22.96 -11.22 -16.92
C LEU A 458 -23.92 -12.10 -17.74
N VAL A 459 -23.65 -13.41 -17.80
CA VAL A 459 -24.57 -14.37 -18.45
C VAL A 459 -25.91 -14.40 -17.71
N LYS A 460 -25.90 -14.49 -16.38
CA LYS A 460 -27.12 -14.48 -15.55
C LYS A 460 -27.90 -13.17 -15.65
N GLU A 461 -27.22 -12.03 -15.73
CA GLU A 461 -27.83 -10.73 -16.02
C GLU A 461 -28.55 -10.73 -17.36
N SER A 462 -27.96 -11.34 -18.40
CA SER A 462 -28.61 -11.45 -19.71
C SER A 462 -29.84 -12.37 -19.69
N GLU A 463 -29.77 -13.51 -18.99
CA GLU A 463 -30.90 -14.42 -18.79
C GLU A 463 -32.06 -13.73 -18.03
N LEU A 464 -31.73 -12.89 -17.04
CA LEU A 464 -32.73 -12.12 -16.30
C LEU A 464 -33.43 -11.09 -17.20
N VAL A 465 -32.68 -10.39 -18.06
CA VAL A 465 -33.27 -9.44 -19.02
C VAL A 465 -34.17 -10.17 -20.01
N GLU A 466 -33.77 -11.34 -20.51
CA GLU A 466 -34.59 -12.16 -21.39
C GLU A 466 -35.90 -12.59 -20.72
N ALA A 467 -35.84 -13.08 -19.47
CA ALA A 467 -37.03 -13.45 -18.70
C ALA A 467 -37.98 -12.26 -18.47
N ARG A 468 -37.44 -11.06 -18.21
CA ARG A 468 -38.26 -9.83 -18.08
C ARG A 468 -38.98 -9.46 -19.37
N VAL A 469 -38.30 -9.62 -20.52
CA VAL A 469 -38.91 -9.37 -21.84
C VAL A 469 -39.98 -10.40 -22.15
N GLU A 470 -39.76 -11.68 -21.80
CA GLU A 470 -40.75 -12.76 -21.95
C GLU A 470 -42.02 -12.48 -21.13
N ILE A 471 -41.89 -12.09 -19.86
CA ILE A 471 -43.03 -11.70 -19.01
C ILE A 471 -43.77 -10.50 -19.61
N GLN A 472 -43.04 -9.49 -20.11
CA GLN A 472 -43.67 -8.34 -20.77
C GLN A 472 -44.47 -8.76 -22.00
N HIS A 473 -43.93 -9.67 -22.81
CA HIS A 473 -44.61 -10.21 -23.98
C HIS A 473 -45.89 -10.96 -23.56
N LEU A 474 -45.81 -11.87 -22.60
CA LEU A 474 -46.97 -12.62 -22.09
C LEU A 474 -48.05 -11.69 -21.52
N ASN A 475 -47.67 -10.66 -20.75
CA ASN A 475 -48.62 -9.65 -20.26
C ASN A 475 -49.33 -8.91 -21.40
N SER A 476 -48.62 -8.60 -22.49
CA SER A 476 -49.23 -7.95 -23.66
C SER A 476 -50.21 -8.87 -24.40
N GLU A 477 -49.91 -10.18 -24.47
CA GLU A 477 -50.83 -11.19 -25.02
C GLU A 477 -52.05 -11.38 -24.13
N GLN A 478 -51.86 -11.46 -22.80
CA GLN A 478 -52.95 -11.54 -21.82
C GLN A 478 -53.89 -10.34 -21.93
N ALA A 479 -53.34 -9.12 -22.02
CA ALA A 479 -54.14 -7.90 -22.20
C ALA A 479 -54.94 -7.92 -23.51
N ALA A 480 -54.37 -8.44 -24.59
CA ALA A 480 -55.07 -8.58 -25.87
C ALA A 480 -56.21 -9.62 -25.80
N LEU A 481 -55.99 -10.76 -25.14
CA LEU A 481 -57.02 -11.77 -24.91
C LEU A 481 -58.14 -11.25 -24.01
N GLN A 482 -57.81 -10.49 -22.97
CA GLN A 482 -58.79 -9.89 -22.07
C GLN A 482 -59.68 -8.87 -22.79
N LEU A 483 -59.10 -8.02 -23.65
CA LEU A 483 -59.89 -7.11 -24.50
C LEU A 483 -60.82 -7.89 -25.45
N MET A 484 -60.34 -8.96 -26.07
CA MET A 484 -61.17 -9.82 -26.92
C MET A 484 -62.32 -10.46 -26.12
N LEU A 485 -62.06 -10.87 -24.88
CA LEU A 485 -63.06 -11.42 -23.99
C LEU A 485 -64.17 -10.39 -23.67
N GLU A 486 -63.78 -9.16 -23.31
CA GLU A 486 -64.70 -8.06 -23.03
C GLU A 486 -65.58 -7.72 -24.24
N GLU A 487 -64.99 -7.68 -25.44
CA GLU A 487 -65.74 -7.49 -26.69
C GLU A 487 -66.76 -8.60 -26.91
N ARG A 488 -66.37 -9.87 -26.70
CA ARG A 488 -67.26 -11.03 -26.88
C ARG A 488 -68.37 -11.10 -25.82
N ASP A 489 -68.06 -10.78 -24.56
CA ASP A 489 -69.06 -10.70 -23.50
C ASP A 489 -70.09 -9.59 -23.78
N LEU A 490 -69.66 -8.45 -24.35
CA LEU A 490 -70.55 -7.39 -24.80
C LEU A 490 -71.44 -7.83 -25.97
N GLU A 491 -70.87 -8.53 -26.95
CA GLU A 491 -71.63 -9.12 -28.08
C GLU A 491 -72.69 -10.11 -27.57
N LEU A 492 -72.32 -11.03 -26.67
CA LEU A 492 -73.25 -11.97 -26.05
C LEU A 492 -74.33 -11.29 -25.20
N PHE A 493 -73.98 -10.24 -24.46
CA PHE A 493 -74.96 -9.45 -23.70
C PHE A 493 -76.01 -8.82 -24.63
N ASN A 494 -75.57 -8.23 -25.74
CA ASN A 494 -76.46 -7.66 -26.74
C ASN A 494 -77.33 -8.73 -27.41
N ALA A 495 -76.77 -9.92 -27.70
CA ALA A 495 -77.52 -11.05 -28.24
C ALA A 495 -78.59 -11.56 -27.26
N ARG A 496 -78.25 -11.72 -25.98
CA ARG A 496 -79.20 -12.10 -24.91
C ARG A 496 -80.33 -11.10 -24.77
N LYS A 497 -80.02 -9.80 -24.83
CA LYS A 497 -81.04 -8.75 -24.76
C LYS A 497 -82.03 -8.84 -25.93
N LYS A 498 -81.54 -9.06 -27.15
CA LYS A 498 -82.41 -9.27 -28.33
C LYS A 498 -83.27 -10.52 -28.20
N LEU A 499 -82.71 -11.61 -27.65
CA LEU A 499 -83.48 -12.82 -27.40
C LEU A 499 -84.61 -12.59 -26.39
N GLU A 500 -84.35 -11.81 -25.34
CA GLU A 500 -85.38 -11.42 -24.37
C GLU A 500 -86.49 -10.58 -25.01
N GLU A 501 -86.13 -9.62 -25.87
CA GLU A 501 -87.09 -8.84 -26.66
C GLU A 501 -87.98 -9.75 -27.52
N VAL A 502 -87.38 -10.72 -28.22
CA VAL A 502 -88.13 -11.72 -29.01
C VAL A 502 -89.01 -12.61 -28.11
N ASN A 503 -88.53 -13.06 -26.97
CA ASN A 503 -89.33 -13.87 -26.03
C ASN A 503 -90.54 -13.10 -25.50
N GLN A 504 -90.38 -11.79 -25.24
CA GLN A 504 -91.47 -10.91 -24.86
C GLN A 504 -92.49 -10.78 -26.00
N GLU A 505 -92.04 -10.58 -27.24
CA GLU A 505 -92.92 -10.59 -28.43
C GLU A 505 -93.67 -11.91 -28.58
N ILE A 506 -93.02 -13.06 -28.36
CA ILE A 506 -93.66 -14.38 -28.37
C ILE A 506 -94.69 -14.51 -27.25
N ALA A 507 -94.40 -14.02 -26.05
CA ALA A 507 -95.34 -14.04 -24.93
C ALA A 507 -96.58 -13.17 -25.20
N GLU A 508 -96.38 -11.99 -25.78
CA GLU A 508 -97.46 -11.10 -26.22
C GLU A 508 -98.30 -11.75 -27.32
N LEU A 509 -97.67 -12.39 -28.31
CA LEU A 509 -98.35 -13.16 -29.35
C LEU A 509 -99.17 -14.31 -28.76
N ARG A 510 -98.62 -15.06 -27.79
CA ARG A 510 -99.35 -16.13 -27.08
C ARG A 510 -100.57 -15.58 -26.35
N MET A 511 -100.42 -14.49 -25.60
CA MET A 511 -101.53 -13.84 -24.90
C MET A 511 -102.63 -13.38 -25.86
N LEU A 512 -102.23 -12.79 -27.00
CA LEU A 512 -103.16 -12.41 -28.06
C LEU A 512 -103.90 -13.64 -28.60
N MET A 513 -103.18 -14.71 -28.93
CA MET A 513 -103.78 -15.96 -29.40
C MET A 513 -104.75 -16.57 -28.39
N SER A 514 -104.40 -16.66 -27.11
CA SER A 514 -105.28 -17.18 -26.06
C SER A 514 -106.54 -16.33 -25.89
N SER A 515 -106.41 -15.00 -25.86
CA SER A 515 -107.59 -14.11 -25.81
C SER A 515 -108.50 -14.29 -27.01
N ARG A 516 -107.95 -14.58 -28.19
CA ARG A 516 -108.73 -14.85 -29.41
C ARG A 516 -109.35 -16.24 -29.40
N GLU A 517 -108.65 -17.24 -28.89
CA GLU A 517 -109.17 -18.59 -28.70
C GLU A 517 -110.35 -18.58 -27.71
N ASP A 518 -110.27 -17.80 -26.63
CA ASP A 518 -111.38 -17.56 -25.71
C ASP A 518 -112.60 -16.91 -26.40
N GLN A 519 -112.37 -15.93 -27.28
CA GLN A 519 -113.43 -15.32 -28.10
C GLN A 519 -114.09 -16.35 -29.04
N LEU A 520 -113.29 -17.23 -29.64
CA LEU A 520 -113.78 -18.27 -30.55
C LEU A 520 -114.59 -19.33 -29.80
N ILE A 521 -114.11 -19.76 -28.63
CA ILE A 521 -114.86 -20.64 -27.72
C ILE A 521 -116.19 -19.98 -27.35
N GLN A 522 -116.19 -18.68 -27.01
CA GLN A 522 -117.41 -17.94 -26.69
C GLN A 522 -118.40 -17.91 -27.87
N ALA A 523 -117.92 -17.58 -29.08
CA ALA A 523 -118.75 -17.61 -30.29
C ALA A 523 -119.31 -19.01 -30.57
N MET A 524 -118.51 -20.05 -30.40
CA MET A 524 -118.93 -21.43 -30.60
C MET A 524 -119.98 -21.87 -29.57
N THR A 525 -119.88 -21.42 -28.31
CA THR A 525 -120.92 -21.65 -27.30
C THR A 525 -122.22 -20.91 -27.63
N MET A 526 -122.15 -19.65 -28.07
CA MET A 526 -123.34 -18.90 -28.52
C MET A 526 -124.01 -19.55 -29.72
N LEU A 527 -123.22 -20.07 -30.68
CA LEU A 527 -123.75 -20.81 -31.82
C LEU A 527 -124.48 -22.08 -31.36
N LYS A 528 -123.91 -22.80 -30.40
CA LYS A 528 -124.53 -24.00 -29.82
C LYS A 528 -125.82 -23.67 -29.07
N GLU A 529 -125.88 -22.57 -28.32
CA GLU A 529 -127.12 -22.10 -27.68
C GLU A 529 -128.19 -21.74 -28.73
N LYS A 530 -127.80 -21.12 -29.85
CA LYS A 530 -128.73 -20.84 -30.96
C LYS A 530 -129.20 -22.12 -31.64
N GLU A 531 -128.33 -23.10 -31.83
CA GLU A 531 -128.68 -24.44 -32.35
C GLU A 531 -129.66 -25.15 -31.42
N GLU A 532 -129.43 -25.13 -30.09
CA GLU A 532 -130.34 -25.66 -29.09
C GLU A 532 -131.70 -24.91 -29.10
N HIS A 533 -131.69 -23.58 -29.28
CA HIS A 533 -132.92 -22.79 -29.44
C HIS A 533 -133.70 -23.18 -30.70
N VAL A 534 -133.01 -23.41 -31.82
CA VAL A 534 -133.61 -23.91 -33.06
C VAL A 534 -134.18 -25.32 -32.88
N GLN A 535 -133.48 -26.22 -32.19
CA GLN A 535 -134.00 -27.54 -31.84
C GLN A 535 -135.25 -27.46 -30.95
N THR A 536 -135.29 -26.50 -30.02
CA THR A 536 -136.47 -26.25 -29.17
C THR A 536 -137.66 -25.78 -30.00
N MET A 537 -137.45 -24.81 -30.91
CA MET A 537 -138.47 -24.38 -31.87
C MET A 537 -138.93 -25.52 -32.79
N GLN A 538 -138.01 -26.42 -33.20
CA GLN A 538 -138.33 -27.60 -34.01
C GLN A 538 -139.22 -28.60 -33.22
N HIS A 539 -139.00 -28.75 -31.91
CA HIS A 539 -139.88 -29.55 -31.06
C HIS A 539 -141.25 -28.90 -30.87
N GLU A 540 -141.34 -27.58 -30.67
CA GLU A 540 -142.61 -26.85 -30.64
C GLU A 540 -143.38 -26.96 -31.97
N LEU A 541 -142.68 -26.92 -33.10
CA LEU A 541 -143.26 -27.11 -34.44
C LEU A 541 -143.81 -28.53 -34.63
N ASN A 542 -143.13 -29.55 -34.10
CA ASN A 542 -143.62 -30.92 -34.16
C ASN A 542 -144.81 -31.16 -33.20
N ASP A 543 -144.86 -30.48 -32.05
CA ASP A 543 -145.99 -30.55 -31.12
C ASP A 543 -147.25 -29.87 -31.69
N THR A 544 -147.08 -28.75 -32.41
CA THR A 544 -148.16 -28.10 -33.17
C THR A 544 -148.62 -28.93 -34.39
N LYS A 545 -147.72 -29.74 -34.97
CA LYS A 545 -148.05 -30.69 -36.04
C LYS A 545 -148.86 -31.91 -35.54
N LEU A 546 -148.62 -32.34 -34.31
CA LEU A 546 -149.42 -33.39 -33.66
C LEU A 546 -150.83 -32.88 -33.34
N LYS A 547 -150.93 -31.65 -32.82
CA LYS A 547 -152.21 -30.96 -32.54
C LYS A 547 -153.04 -30.67 -33.80
N THR A 548 -152.41 -30.44 -34.95
CA THR A 548 -153.12 -30.27 -36.24
C THR A 548 -153.63 -31.61 -36.80
N SER A 549 -152.95 -32.72 -36.52
CA SER A 549 -153.41 -34.07 -36.89
C SER A 549 -154.59 -34.54 -36.01
N GLU A 550 -154.65 -34.09 -34.76
CA GLU A 550 -155.77 -34.37 -33.83
C GLU A 550 -157.00 -33.50 -34.15
N ALA A 551 -156.80 -32.31 -34.72
CA ALA A 551 -157.88 -31.45 -35.24
C ALA A 551 -158.50 -31.96 -36.55
N GLU A 552 -157.75 -32.68 -37.39
CA GLU A 552 -158.22 -33.26 -38.67
C GLU A 552 -159.17 -34.45 -38.45
N ALA A 553 -158.96 -35.25 -37.40
CA ALA A 553 -159.82 -36.38 -37.03
C ALA A 553 -161.17 -35.98 -36.38
N VAL A 554 -161.29 -34.72 -35.92
CA VAL A 554 -162.50 -34.19 -35.27
C VAL A 554 -163.41 -33.42 -36.26
N VAL A 555 -162.88 -32.98 -37.40
CA VAL A 555 -163.63 -32.26 -38.45
C VAL A 555 -164.55 -33.18 -39.28
N GLU A 556 -164.26 -34.49 -39.39
CA GLU A 556 -165.09 -35.44 -40.13
C GLU A 556 -166.36 -35.89 -39.36
N ARG A 557 -166.47 -35.58 -38.05
CA ARG A 557 -167.62 -35.96 -37.20
C ARG A 557 -168.51 -34.78 -36.76
N ILE A 558 -168.15 -33.54 -37.12
CA ILE A 558 -168.84 -32.30 -36.69
C ILE A 558 -169.78 -31.71 -37.75
N VAL A 559 -169.83 -32.25 -38.98
CA VAL A 559 -170.74 -31.77 -40.05
C VAL A 559 -172.20 -32.29 -39.93
N GLU A 560 -172.50 -33.21 -39.00
CA GLU A 560 -173.86 -33.78 -38.86
C GLU A 560 -174.68 -33.30 -37.64
N LEU A 561 -174.12 -32.50 -36.73
CA LEU A 561 -174.85 -31.99 -35.54
C LEU A 561 -174.65 -30.49 -35.30
N THR A 562 -174.99 -29.71 -36.33
CA THR A 562 -176.05 -28.70 -36.28
C THR A 562 -176.35 -28.01 -34.94
N ASN A 563 -176.25 -26.68 -35.00
CA ASN A 563 -176.97 -25.64 -34.23
C ASN A 563 -176.36 -25.09 -32.91
N LYS A 564 -176.10 -23.76 -32.99
CA LYS A 564 -176.24 -22.67 -32.00
C LYS A 564 -175.01 -22.17 -31.21
N MET A 565 -174.65 -20.91 -31.56
CA MET A 565 -174.13 -19.80 -30.71
C MET A 565 -172.70 -19.96 -30.15
N VAL A 566 -171.72 -19.08 -30.38
CA VAL A 566 -171.59 -17.60 -30.18
C VAL A 566 -171.61 -17.18 -28.69
N ILE A 567 -170.66 -16.28 -28.37
CA ILE A 567 -170.40 -15.48 -27.14
C ILE A 567 -169.42 -16.16 -26.15
N SER A 568 -168.48 -15.53 -25.44
CA SER A 568 -167.73 -14.24 -25.40
C SER A 568 -167.14 -14.13 -23.98
N ILE A 569 -166.19 -13.21 -23.77
CA ILE A 569 -165.91 -12.47 -22.51
C ILE A 569 -164.97 -13.09 -21.45
N LYS A 570 -163.81 -12.41 -21.32
CA LYS A 570 -163.06 -11.97 -20.11
C LYS A 570 -162.45 -13.07 -19.22
N HIS A 571 -161.41 -12.85 -18.42
CA HIS A 571 -160.87 -11.66 -17.78
C HIS A 571 -159.46 -12.01 -17.26
N GLU A 572 -158.60 -11.00 -17.06
CA GLU A 572 -157.66 -10.87 -15.92
C GLU A 572 -156.55 -11.94 -15.78
N ASP A 573 -155.34 -11.65 -15.30
CA ASP A 573 -154.89 -10.50 -14.55
C ASP A 573 -153.36 -10.50 -14.47
N SER A 574 -152.87 -9.27 -14.34
CA SER A 574 -151.80 -8.86 -13.41
C SER A 574 -150.40 -9.49 -13.52
N ASP A 575 -149.42 -8.69 -13.89
CA ASP A 575 -148.63 -7.79 -13.00
C ASP A 575 -147.44 -8.57 -12.41
N GLY A 576 -146.19 -8.21 -12.68
CA GLY A 576 -145.57 -7.15 -11.90
C GLY A 576 -144.29 -6.58 -12.51
N MET A 577 -144.40 -5.28 -12.76
CA MET A 577 -143.46 -4.17 -12.76
C MET A 577 -141.95 -4.33 -12.47
N ARG A 578 -141.22 -3.52 -13.26
CA ARG A 578 -139.88 -2.90 -13.11
C ARG A 578 -139.53 -2.35 -11.72
N MET A 579 -138.22 -2.15 -11.47
CA MET A 579 -137.46 -0.86 -11.39
C MET A 579 -135.95 -1.20 -11.19
N PHE A 580 -134.97 -0.63 -11.92
CA PHE A 580 -134.20 0.62 -11.65
C PHE A 580 -133.78 0.79 -10.15
N ASP A 581 -132.56 1.16 -9.75
CA ASP A 581 -131.53 2.01 -10.34
C ASP A 581 -130.20 1.93 -9.51
N ASN A 582 -129.10 2.45 -10.08
CA ASN A 582 -127.92 3.14 -9.50
C ASN A 582 -127.40 2.88 -8.05
N MET A 583 -126.08 2.64 -7.90
CA MET A 583 -125.16 3.57 -7.18
C MET A 583 -123.65 3.20 -7.28
N GLU A 584 -122.84 4.25 -7.20
CA GLU A 584 -121.37 4.35 -7.28
C GLU A 584 -120.59 3.85 -6.05
N HIS A 585 -119.31 3.42 -6.22
CA HIS A 585 -118.08 4.15 -5.81
C HIS A 585 -116.84 3.27 -5.51
N LYS A 586 -115.66 3.81 -5.90
CA LYS A 586 -114.26 3.59 -5.41
C LYS A 586 -113.58 2.25 -5.83
N LYS A 587 -112.31 2.18 -6.29
CA LYS A 587 -111.14 3.10 -6.23
C LYS A 587 -110.02 2.59 -7.18
N LEU A 588 -109.35 3.52 -7.87
CA LEU A 588 -107.95 3.57 -8.40
C LEU A 588 -107.14 2.27 -8.65
N HIS A 589 -106.58 2.10 -9.87
CA HIS A 589 -105.27 2.66 -10.27
C HIS A 589 -104.97 2.40 -11.76
N GLN A 590 -104.40 3.40 -12.44
CA GLN A 590 -103.80 3.29 -13.77
C GLN A 590 -102.31 3.68 -13.69
N LEU A 591 -101.53 3.12 -14.63
CA LEU A 591 -100.08 3.21 -14.85
C LEU A 591 -99.44 4.62 -14.73
N SER A 592 -98.17 4.67 -14.26
CA SER A 592 -97.07 5.40 -14.94
C SER A 592 -95.67 5.06 -14.37
N GLU A 593 -94.72 4.79 -15.28
CA GLU A 593 -93.26 5.09 -15.31
C GLU A 593 -92.32 4.91 -14.09
N LYS A 594 -91.43 3.90 -14.20
CA LYS A 594 -89.93 3.93 -14.26
C LYS A 594 -89.07 4.62 -13.15
N PRO A 595 -87.75 4.31 -13.06
CA PRO A 595 -87.16 3.71 -11.85
C PRO A 595 -85.99 4.53 -11.25
N THR A 596 -85.62 4.31 -9.99
CA THR A 596 -84.34 4.82 -9.45
C THR A 596 -83.88 4.01 -8.24
N ASP A 597 -83.12 2.93 -8.46
CA ASP A 597 -82.32 2.32 -7.37
C ASP A 597 -80.96 1.77 -7.84
N GLU A 598 -80.75 1.55 -9.14
CA GLU A 598 -79.47 1.06 -9.69
C GLU A 598 -78.38 2.17 -9.78
N PHE A 599 -78.80 3.42 -10.04
CA PHE A 599 -77.91 4.59 -10.10
C PHE A 599 -77.25 4.94 -8.75
N LYS A 600 -77.89 4.56 -7.64
CA LYS A 600 -77.40 4.87 -6.29
C LYS A 600 -76.27 3.93 -5.86
N TRP A 601 -76.28 2.71 -6.37
CA TRP A 601 -75.22 1.73 -6.09
C TRP A 601 -73.99 1.97 -6.98
N GLN A 602 -74.17 2.15 -8.29
CA GLN A 602 -73.07 2.48 -9.21
C GLN A 602 -72.37 3.80 -8.86
N LYS A 603 -73.13 4.81 -8.42
CA LYS A 603 -72.56 6.08 -7.93
C LYS A 603 -71.70 5.89 -6.68
N LYS A 604 -72.11 5.01 -5.76
CA LYS A 604 -71.37 4.75 -4.52
C LYS A 604 -70.10 3.91 -4.77
N GLN A 605 -70.13 3.01 -5.75
CA GLN A 605 -68.95 2.26 -6.20
C GLN A 605 -67.92 3.16 -6.89
N LEU A 606 -68.37 4.03 -7.81
CA LEU A 606 -67.52 5.04 -8.45
C LEU A 606 -66.96 6.07 -7.45
N GLU A 607 -67.73 6.46 -6.43
CA GLU A 607 -67.25 7.33 -5.34
C GLU A 607 -66.14 6.66 -4.51
N THR A 608 -66.24 5.35 -4.23
CA THR A 608 -65.18 4.62 -3.52
C THR A 608 -63.93 4.39 -4.36
N GLU A 609 -64.08 4.19 -5.66
CA GLU A 609 -62.95 4.03 -6.59
C GLU A 609 -62.24 5.37 -6.86
N LEU A 610 -63.00 6.47 -6.92
CA LEU A 610 -62.45 7.83 -6.96
C LEU A 610 -61.71 8.19 -5.67
N GLU A 611 -62.22 7.79 -4.51
CA GLU A 611 -61.52 8.04 -3.23
C GLU A 611 -60.25 7.19 -3.13
N PHE A 612 -60.27 5.93 -3.56
CA PHE A 612 -59.08 5.06 -3.60
C PHE A 612 -58.01 5.57 -4.57
N THR A 613 -58.39 6.00 -5.77
CA THR A 613 -57.44 6.59 -6.73
C THR A 613 -56.89 7.92 -6.23
N ARG A 614 -57.70 8.74 -5.55
CA ARG A 614 -57.26 9.99 -4.93
C ARG A 614 -56.29 9.74 -3.77
N ASP A 615 -56.50 8.71 -2.95
CA ASP A 615 -55.57 8.33 -1.89
C ASP A 615 -54.28 7.71 -2.46
N SER A 616 -54.37 6.86 -3.48
CA SER A 616 -53.20 6.33 -4.20
C SER A 616 -52.36 7.45 -4.82
N LEU A 617 -53.02 8.47 -5.40
CA LEU A 617 -52.36 9.66 -5.93
C LEU A 617 -51.66 10.47 -4.83
N ARG A 618 -52.28 10.67 -3.65
CA ARG A 618 -51.64 11.33 -2.50
C ARG A 618 -50.42 10.56 -2.01
N THR A 619 -50.48 9.22 -1.96
CA THR A 619 -49.33 8.40 -1.58
C THR A 619 -48.20 8.53 -2.60
N LYS A 620 -48.52 8.50 -3.91
CA LYS A 620 -47.52 8.71 -4.96
C LYS A 620 -46.94 10.12 -4.96
N GLU A 621 -47.73 11.15 -4.65
CA GLU A 621 -47.26 12.52 -4.48
C GLU A 621 -46.29 12.63 -3.28
N MET A 622 -46.59 11.96 -2.16
CA MET A 622 -45.68 11.86 -1.02
C MET A 622 -44.38 11.11 -1.35
N GLU A 623 -44.44 10.00 -2.09
CA GLU A 623 -43.26 9.26 -2.57
C GLU A 623 -42.38 10.12 -3.47
N VAL A 624 -42.99 10.89 -4.39
CA VAL A 624 -42.27 11.81 -5.28
C VAL A 624 -41.63 12.94 -4.48
N LEU A 625 -42.32 13.52 -3.50
CA LEU A 625 -41.73 14.54 -2.62
C LEU A 625 -40.58 13.97 -1.78
N ALA A 626 -40.68 12.72 -1.31
CA ALA A 626 -39.60 12.04 -0.60
C ALA A 626 -38.39 11.79 -1.52
N ALA A 627 -38.63 11.31 -2.75
CA ALA A 627 -37.59 11.10 -3.76
C ALA A 627 -36.92 12.43 -4.15
N HIS A 628 -37.70 13.50 -4.30
CA HIS A 628 -37.17 14.84 -4.59
C HIS A 628 -36.26 15.34 -3.47
N ARG A 629 -36.65 15.18 -2.21
CA ARG A 629 -35.80 15.51 -1.05
C ARG A 629 -34.52 14.68 -0.99
N ALA A 630 -34.60 13.39 -1.31
CA ALA A 630 -33.43 12.51 -1.36
C ALA A 630 -32.46 12.93 -2.48
N LEU A 631 -32.98 13.31 -3.64
CA LEU A 631 -32.19 13.85 -4.75
C LEU A 631 -31.51 15.17 -4.38
N THR A 632 -32.22 16.12 -3.77
CA THR A 632 -31.61 17.39 -3.34
C THR A 632 -30.49 17.18 -2.32
N PHE A 633 -30.65 16.22 -1.40
CA PHE A 633 -29.60 15.88 -0.44
C PHE A 633 -28.38 15.27 -1.14
N LYS A 634 -28.60 14.41 -2.14
CA LYS A 634 -27.52 13.81 -2.95
C LYS A 634 -26.80 14.85 -3.81
N ASP A 635 -27.52 15.83 -4.35
CA ASP A 635 -26.91 16.96 -5.07
C ASP A 635 -26.02 17.83 -4.16
N GLU A 636 -26.43 18.08 -2.92
CA GLU A 636 -25.60 18.78 -1.93
C GLU A 636 -24.35 17.97 -1.55
N GLU A 637 -24.49 16.66 -1.36
CA GLU A 637 -23.36 15.74 -1.10
C GLU A 637 -22.35 15.77 -2.26
N LEU A 638 -22.84 15.69 -3.50
CA LEU A 638 -22.01 15.81 -4.71
C LEU A 638 -21.29 17.16 -4.77
N LYS A 639 -21.98 18.26 -4.48
CA LYS A 639 -21.38 19.60 -4.44
C LYS A 639 -20.24 19.69 -3.42
N MET A 640 -20.38 19.06 -2.25
CA MET A 640 -19.31 18.98 -1.27
C MET A 640 -18.14 18.09 -1.72
N VAL A 641 -18.42 16.99 -2.43
CA VAL A 641 -17.37 16.13 -3.01
C VAL A 641 -16.60 16.88 -4.10
N PHE A 642 -17.27 17.61 -4.98
CA PHE A 642 -16.62 18.47 -5.97
C PHE A 642 -15.71 19.52 -5.31
N GLY A 643 -16.18 20.21 -4.26
CA GLY A 643 -15.34 21.16 -3.52
C GLY A 643 -14.09 20.53 -2.89
N ARG A 644 -14.18 19.28 -2.40
CA ARG A 644 -13.03 18.52 -1.89
C ARG A 644 -12.07 18.12 -3.00
N LEU A 645 -12.58 17.73 -4.16
CA LEU A 645 -11.77 17.36 -5.31
C LEU A 645 -11.00 18.57 -5.86
N ASP A 646 -11.66 19.73 -5.97
CA ASP A 646 -11.01 20.99 -6.35
C ASP A 646 -9.90 21.39 -5.36
N ALA A 647 -10.10 21.16 -4.06
CA ALA A 647 -9.06 21.40 -3.05
C ALA A 647 -7.87 20.46 -3.24
N ARG A 648 -8.11 19.17 -3.45
CA ARG A 648 -7.05 18.18 -3.75
C ARG A 648 -6.31 18.47 -5.04
N GLU A 649 -7.00 18.95 -6.07
CA GLU A 649 -6.37 19.34 -7.33
C GLU A 649 -5.43 20.55 -7.13
N LYS A 650 -5.84 21.53 -6.31
CA LYS A 650 -4.98 22.67 -5.95
C LYS A 650 -3.75 22.23 -5.15
N GLU A 651 -3.92 21.37 -4.14
CA GLU A 651 -2.80 20.80 -3.37
C GLU A 651 -1.80 20.06 -4.28
N LEU A 652 -2.30 19.23 -5.21
CA LEU A 652 -1.44 18.51 -6.16
C LEU A 652 -0.70 19.47 -7.10
N LYS A 653 -1.34 20.58 -7.49
CA LYS A 653 -0.70 21.60 -8.32
C LYS A 653 0.41 22.33 -7.56
N GLU A 654 0.17 22.69 -6.30
CA GLU A 654 1.18 23.31 -5.43
C GLU A 654 2.38 22.37 -5.21
N LEU A 655 2.12 21.10 -4.89
CA LEU A 655 3.19 20.11 -4.69
C LEU A 655 4.02 19.88 -5.97
N LYS A 656 3.38 19.93 -7.14
CA LYS A 656 4.08 19.86 -8.43
C LYS A 656 4.93 21.10 -8.69
N GLU A 657 4.45 22.28 -8.31
CA GLU A 657 5.22 23.53 -8.41
C GLU A 657 6.43 23.51 -7.45
N GLU A 658 6.26 23.03 -6.23
CA GLU A 658 7.33 22.81 -5.25
C GLU A 658 8.38 21.82 -5.77
N MET A 659 7.97 20.66 -6.28
CA MET A 659 8.89 19.68 -6.87
C MET A 659 9.69 20.26 -8.05
N ASN A 660 9.06 21.09 -8.88
CA ASN A 660 9.76 21.78 -9.97
C ASN A 660 10.75 22.83 -9.45
N GLN A 661 10.41 23.51 -8.35
CA GLN A 661 11.29 24.46 -7.69
C GLN A 661 12.51 23.76 -7.10
N ASP A 662 12.32 22.65 -6.39
CA ASP A 662 13.38 21.81 -5.83
C ASP A 662 14.30 21.26 -6.94
N ALA A 663 13.72 20.80 -8.06
CA ALA A 663 14.51 20.35 -9.21
C ALA A 663 15.36 21.49 -9.81
N ASN A 664 14.82 22.70 -9.86
CA ASN A 664 15.56 23.87 -10.31
C ASN A 664 16.66 24.28 -9.32
N ASP A 665 16.41 24.19 -8.02
CA ASP A 665 17.40 24.54 -7.00
C ASP A 665 18.51 23.49 -6.92
N LEU A 666 18.19 22.20 -7.11
CA LEU A 666 19.19 21.14 -7.29
C LEU A 666 20.03 21.38 -8.54
N LYS A 667 19.43 21.82 -9.64
CA LYS A 667 20.15 22.17 -10.88
C LYS A 667 21.08 23.38 -10.68
N LYS A 668 20.67 24.38 -9.89
CA LYS A 668 21.55 25.49 -9.50
C LYS A 668 22.69 25.03 -8.61
N LEU A 669 22.43 24.17 -7.63
CA LEU A 669 23.49 23.59 -6.79
C LEU A 669 24.48 22.77 -7.61
N TYR A 670 23.99 22.00 -8.57
CA TYR A 670 24.84 21.27 -9.51
C TYR A 670 25.66 22.21 -10.39
N ALA A 671 25.07 23.30 -10.89
CA ALA A 671 25.81 24.32 -11.66
C ALA A 671 26.87 25.04 -10.80
N LEU A 672 26.56 25.37 -9.54
CA LEU A 672 27.50 25.97 -8.59
C LEU A 672 28.63 25.00 -8.22
N ALA A 673 28.32 23.71 -8.07
CA ALA A 673 29.33 22.68 -7.86
C ALA A 673 30.23 22.54 -9.10
N GLN A 674 29.64 22.53 -10.30
CA GLN A 674 30.37 22.48 -11.56
C GLN A 674 31.26 23.72 -11.76
N GLU A 675 30.80 24.91 -11.37
CA GLU A 675 31.58 26.15 -11.41
C GLU A 675 32.73 26.15 -10.39
N ARG A 676 32.49 25.60 -9.18
CA ARG A 676 33.54 25.38 -8.17
C ARG A 676 34.59 24.37 -8.61
N ILE A 677 34.17 23.37 -9.37
CA ILE A 677 35.03 22.31 -9.91
C ILE A 677 35.80 22.84 -11.14
N GLY A 678 35.21 23.70 -11.97
CA GLY A 678 35.89 24.29 -13.12
C GLY A 678 36.55 23.25 -14.04
N GLU A 679 37.79 23.52 -14.50
CA GLU A 679 38.65 22.56 -15.21
C GLU A 679 39.44 21.64 -14.26
N LYS A 680 39.34 21.82 -12.94
CA LYS A 680 40.06 21.04 -11.96
C LYS A 680 39.37 19.68 -11.80
N SER A 681 40.14 18.60 -11.90
CA SER A 681 39.62 17.26 -11.67
C SER A 681 39.25 17.07 -10.18
N ILE A 682 38.35 16.13 -9.87
CA ILE A 682 38.00 15.78 -8.48
C ILE A 682 39.27 15.39 -7.69
N SER A 683 40.27 14.80 -8.36
CA SER A 683 41.60 14.54 -7.80
C SER A 683 42.36 15.81 -7.45
N ASP A 684 42.31 16.86 -8.29
CA ASP A 684 42.98 18.13 -8.00
C ASP A 684 42.34 18.85 -6.80
N LEU A 685 41.01 18.74 -6.66
CA LEU A 685 40.29 19.31 -5.51
C LEU A 685 40.58 18.55 -4.21
N ALA A 686 40.75 17.24 -4.29
CA ALA A 686 41.18 16.42 -3.15
C ALA A 686 42.62 16.73 -2.72
N ILE A 687 43.51 16.97 -3.69
CA ILE A 687 44.89 17.40 -3.44
C ILE A 687 44.90 18.80 -2.80
N GLU A 688 44.12 19.75 -3.32
CA GLU A 688 44.01 21.11 -2.76
C GLU A 688 43.45 21.09 -1.33
N LYS A 689 42.47 20.21 -1.04
CA LYS A 689 41.96 19.99 0.32
C LYS A 689 43.03 19.40 1.25
N LEU A 690 43.75 18.37 0.81
CA LEU A 690 44.82 17.75 1.60
C LEU A 690 45.99 18.73 1.85
N GLN A 691 46.31 19.58 0.88
CA GLN A 691 47.32 20.63 1.03
C GLN A 691 46.88 21.70 2.04
N LEU A 692 45.60 22.08 2.03
CA LEU A 692 45.05 23.05 2.98
C LEU A 692 44.98 22.46 4.40
N GLU A 693 44.63 21.19 4.53
CA GLU A 693 44.62 20.46 5.80
C GLU A 693 46.04 20.25 6.35
N ALA A 694 47.02 19.95 5.49
CA ALA A 694 48.44 19.91 5.85
C ALA A 694 48.94 21.28 6.31
N ALA A 695 48.61 22.36 5.60
CA ALA A 695 48.97 23.72 6.00
C ALA A 695 48.32 24.12 7.33
N GLN A 696 47.07 23.69 7.58
CA GLN A 696 46.38 23.95 8.84
C GLN A 696 47.04 23.20 10.00
N LEU A 697 47.41 21.93 9.80
CA LEU A 697 48.14 21.14 10.79
C LEU A 697 49.55 21.68 11.05
N GLU A 698 50.25 22.19 10.03
CA GLU A 698 51.54 22.85 10.19
C GLU A 698 51.42 24.13 11.03
N VAL A 699 50.38 24.94 10.79
CA VAL A 699 50.10 26.13 11.60
C VAL A 699 49.75 25.74 13.05
N GLU A 700 48.94 24.70 13.26
CA GLU A 700 48.58 24.21 14.59
C GLU A 700 49.81 23.67 15.34
N ALA A 701 50.67 22.90 14.66
CA ALA A 701 51.93 22.41 15.24
C ALA A 701 52.89 23.56 15.58
N ALA A 702 53.04 24.54 14.68
CA ALA A 702 53.91 25.70 14.90
C ALA A 702 53.42 26.58 16.06
N THR A 703 52.10 26.81 16.15
CA THR A 703 51.50 27.58 17.25
C THR A 703 51.58 26.83 18.58
N SER A 704 51.37 25.51 18.59
CA SER A 704 51.51 24.68 19.79
C SER A 704 52.97 24.59 20.27
N ALA A 705 53.94 24.54 19.34
CA ALA A 705 55.37 24.59 19.67
C ALA A 705 55.77 25.96 20.26
N LEU A 706 55.29 27.06 19.69
CA LEU A 706 55.47 28.42 20.22
C LEU A 706 54.90 28.57 21.64
N HIS A 707 53.71 28.02 21.88
CA HIS A 707 53.10 28.03 23.20
C HIS A 707 53.94 27.26 24.23
N LYS A 708 54.47 26.08 23.85
CA LYS A 708 55.35 25.28 24.71
C LYS A 708 56.67 25.97 25.01
N LEU A 709 57.25 26.64 24.02
CA LEU A 709 58.46 27.46 24.18
C LEU A 709 58.24 28.61 25.17
N ALA A 710 57.09 29.29 25.10
CA ALA A 710 56.74 30.36 26.03
C ALA A 710 56.48 29.86 27.46
N GLU A 711 55.90 28.66 27.61
CA GLU A 711 55.73 28.01 28.91
C GLU A 711 57.09 27.64 29.52
N MET A 712 57.97 27.01 28.73
CA MET A 712 59.33 26.68 29.14
C MET A 712 60.17 27.92 29.48
N SER A 713 60.07 29.00 28.70
CA SER A 713 60.82 30.24 28.99
C SER A 713 60.35 30.87 30.31
N ARG A 714 59.05 30.82 30.60
CA ARG A 714 58.47 31.30 31.86
C ARG A 714 58.89 30.43 33.06
N GLU A 715 58.92 29.12 32.89
CA GLU A 715 59.43 28.21 33.93
C GLU A 715 60.93 28.41 34.19
N LEU A 716 61.72 28.62 33.14
CA LEU A 716 63.16 28.85 33.24
C LEU A 716 63.46 30.19 33.91
N LEU A 717 62.68 31.23 33.61
CA LEU A 717 62.71 32.52 34.29
C LEU A 717 62.34 32.41 35.78
N ASN A 718 61.31 31.62 36.12
CA ASN A 718 60.89 31.38 37.50
C ASN A 718 61.98 30.61 38.28
N LYS A 719 62.59 29.58 37.68
CA LYS A 719 63.70 28.82 38.28
C LYS A 719 64.96 29.67 38.45
N ALA A 720 65.31 30.50 37.47
CA ALA A 720 66.42 31.44 37.57
C ALA A 720 66.18 32.53 38.64
N SER A 721 64.91 32.87 38.90
CA SER A 721 64.53 33.80 39.97
C SER A 721 64.57 33.16 41.37
N LEU A 722 64.13 31.90 41.51
CA LEU A 722 64.20 31.10 42.75
C LEU A 722 65.64 30.74 43.15
N SER A 723 66.53 30.55 42.17
CA SER A 723 67.96 30.33 42.37
C SER A 723 68.67 31.48 43.09
N VAL A 724 68.09 32.69 43.11
CA VAL A 724 68.63 33.88 43.77
C VAL A 724 68.11 34.02 45.21
N GLU A 725 66.95 33.44 45.54
CA GLU A 725 66.40 33.46 46.91
C GLU A 725 67.01 32.37 47.82
N ALA A 726 67.53 31.27 47.26
CA ALA A 726 68.13 30.19 48.02
C ALA A 726 69.51 30.51 48.63
N ASP A 727 70.17 31.60 48.20
CA ASP A 727 71.53 31.96 48.65
C ASP A 727 71.55 33.14 49.66
N SER A 728 70.39 33.54 50.19
CA SER A 728 70.29 34.65 51.16
C SER A 728 70.13 34.22 52.62
N GLY A 729 70.36 32.95 52.97
CA GLY A 729 70.19 32.54 54.36
C GLY A 729 70.65 31.14 54.70
N THR A 730 71.95 30.89 54.77
CA THR A 730 72.52 29.93 55.73
C THR A 730 73.99 30.28 56.01
N SER A 731 74.23 31.04 57.08
CA SER A 731 75.55 31.05 57.73
C SER A 731 75.73 29.73 58.47
N ILE A 732 76.91 29.09 58.38
CA ILE A 732 77.69 28.48 59.50
C ILE A 732 78.90 27.69 58.92
N PHE A 733 80.11 28.22 59.18
CA PHE A 733 81.43 27.61 59.45
C PHE A 733 81.93 26.31 58.75
N LEU A 734 83.06 26.40 58.00
CA LEU A 734 84.40 25.91 58.42
C LEU A 734 85.51 26.13 57.34
N HIS A 735 86.50 26.95 57.72
CA HIS A 735 87.97 26.87 57.57
C HIS A 735 88.73 26.65 56.22
N ASN A 736 89.45 27.73 55.84
CA ASN A 736 90.83 27.88 55.32
C ASN A 736 91.43 26.93 54.25
N GLY A 737 91.75 27.54 53.10
CA GLY A 737 92.86 27.18 52.20
C GLY A 737 92.88 28.15 51.02
N SER A 738 93.92 28.98 50.94
CA SER A 738 94.04 30.11 50.00
C SER A 738 94.29 29.70 48.55
N ASP A 739 93.57 30.31 47.60
CA ASP A 739 94.12 30.78 46.30
C ASP A 739 93.19 31.83 45.63
N PRO A 740 93.71 32.78 44.82
CA PRO A 740 92.99 34.00 44.45
C PRO A 740 92.50 33.96 42.99
N SER A 741 91.24 33.59 42.75
CA SER A 741 90.60 33.82 41.43
C SER A 741 89.07 33.79 41.44
N VAL A 742 88.40 34.25 42.51
CA VAL A 742 86.93 34.25 42.58
C VAL A 742 86.42 35.67 42.73
N LEU A 743 86.38 36.37 41.60
CA LEU A 743 85.62 37.59 41.42
C LEU A 743 85.06 37.52 40.00
N ASP A 744 83.93 36.81 39.81
CA ASP A 744 83.07 36.95 38.60
C ASP A 744 81.77 36.12 38.61
N ASN A 745 81.55 35.25 39.60
CA ASN A 745 80.33 34.42 39.61
C ASN A 745 79.02 35.19 39.88
N SER A 746 79.08 36.41 40.44
CA SER A 746 77.89 37.26 40.60
C SER A 746 77.52 38.02 39.32
N GLU A 747 78.51 38.34 38.47
CA GLU A 747 78.30 39.06 37.21
C GLU A 747 77.75 38.08 36.15
N CYS A 748 78.35 36.88 36.04
CA CYS A 748 77.88 35.80 35.15
C CYS A 748 76.43 35.35 35.43
N PHE A 749 76.03 35.23 36.71
CA PHE A 749 74.64 34.87 37.05
C PHE A 749 73.64 36.00 36.75
N SER A 750 74.07 37.25 36.88
CA SER A 750 73.26 38.42 36.51
C SER A 750 73.11 38.56 34.98
N GLU A 751 74.14 38.18 34.23
CA GLU A 751 74.14 38.11 32.76
C GLU A 751 73.21 37.00 32.27
N VAL A 752 73.28 35.80 32.87
CA VAL A 752 72.36 34.70 32.57
C VAL A 752 70.91 35.11 32.90
N LYS A 753 70.67 35.81 34.01
CA LYS A 753 69.32 36.27 34.37
C LYS A 753 68.79 37.31 33.39
N THR A 754 69.60 38.30 33.02
CA THR A 754 69.19 39.34 32.06
C THR A 754 68.92 38.73 30.68
N GLU A 755 69.69 37.71 30.29
CA GLU A 755 69.51 37.04 29.01
C GLU A 755 68.33 36.06 28.98
N VAL A 756 68.03 35.39 30.10
CA VAL A 756 66.80 34.61 30.29
C VAL A 756 65.56 35.50 30.28
N VAL A 757 65.63 36.70 30.88
CA VAL A 757 64.56 37.71 30.78
C VAL A 757 64.37 38.17 29.33
N ARG A 758 65.46 38.42 28.61
CA ARG A 758 65.43 38.83 27.19
C ARG A 758 64.83 37.75 26.29
N LEU A 759 65.23 36.48 26.50
CA LEU A 759 64.67 35.32 25.80
C LEU A 759 63.19 35.11 26.11
N SER A 760 62.78 35.25 27.36
CA SER A 760 61.35 35.16 27.73
C SER A 760 60.53 36.27 27.08
N ALA A 761 61.02 37.52 27.08
CA ALA A 761 60.35 38.65 26.43
C ALA A 761 60.24 38.48 24.91
N LEU A 762 61.30 37.97 24.26
CA LEU A 762 61.29 37.66 22.82
C LEU A 762 60.28 36.56 22.47
N THR A 763 60.21 35.52 23.30
CA THR A 763 59.28 34.39 23.09
C THR A 763 57.83 34.85 23.27
N GLU A 764 57.57 35.73 24.24
CA GLU A 764 56.25 36.30 24.50
C GLU A 764 55.82 37.31 23.42
N GLN A 765 56.77 38.04 22.82
CA GLN A 765 56.54 38.87 21.64
C GLN A 765 56.18 38.02 20.40
N LEU A 766 56.91 36.92 20.15
CA LEU A 766 56.61 36.01 19.02
C LEU A 766 55.23 35.35 19.16
N VAL A 767 54.83 35.00 20.38
CA VAL A 767 53.48 34.48 20.67
C VAL A 767 52.38 35.53 20.41
N LYS A 768 52.65 36.82 20.70
CA LYS A 768 51.73 37.92 20.38
C LYS A 768 51.66 38.21 18.89
N GLU A 769 52.79 38.25 18.20
CA GLU A 769 52.86 38.46 16.74
C GLU A 769 52.20 37.32 15.96
N ALA A 770 52.23 36.09 16.49
CA ALA A 770 51.51 34.94 15.95
C ALA A 770 50.00 34.93 16.26
N GLY A 771 49.47 35.92 16.98
CA GLY A 771 48.03 36.05 17.30
C GLY A 771 47.48 34.98 18.26
N ILE A 772 48.36 34.26 18.98
CA ILE A 772 48.00 33.13 19.85
C ILE A 772 47.37 33.60 21.17
N VAL A 773 47.71 34.83 21.60
CA VAL A 773 47.07 35.48 22.74
C VAL A 773 46.05 36.47 22.20
N GLY A 774 44.77 36.13 22.31
CA GLY A 774 43.70 37.08 22.07
C GLY A 774 43.81 38.27 23.03
N ASP A 775 43.62 39.47 22.50
CA ASP A 775 43.28 40.63 23.33
C ASP A 775 42.09 40.23 24.21
N VAL A 776 42.31 40.18 25.52
CA VAL A 776 41.22 40.08 26.48
C VAL A 776 40.53 41.44 26.48
N ASN A 777 39.49 41.57 25.66
CA ASN A 777 38.41 42.55 25.80
C ASN A 777 37.08 41.83 25.88
#